data_AF-A0A0C1JE06-F1
#
_entry.id   AF-A0A0C1JE06-F1
#
_cell.length_a   1.000
_cell.length_b   1.000
_cell.length_c   1.000
_cell.angle_alpha   90.00
_cell.angle_beta   90.00
_cell.angle_gamma   90.00
#
_symmetry.space_group_name_H-M   'P 1'
#
loop_
_entity.id
_entity.type
_entity.pdbx_description
1 polymer ?
#
loop_
_entity_poly.entity_id
_entity_poly.type
_entity_poly.pdbx_seq_one_letter_code
_entity_poly.pdbx_strand_id
1 'polypeptide(L)'
;MAQGLQSKEWPLRITGSYSYDEDDLVIRRAVVTEELGKLTEIQVEFMSKKTTIALDKLLGKVLTIHLDAEDGAKRKFAGTIVRVERLALRDGFVQFLAELRPWFWLLTQKTDSRIYQNLSTVEIIEDIFSRHGISDFKKSLSATYSKREYCVQYRETDFDFVSRLMQEEGIYYFFDYSKAEDKNETLVLCDGPSAHSPIQGEPKVEFRGGDDYEQRLGDFITEWAAAEQILSGVVSLGDFDFEKPSASLDTRANTSSGASHGFKTKLELYDTPGHYKETGAGSNFAKVRMKAEDAQFDVRRGRASVRSLATGSKFTLKEHPDKSQNAEYLITSAKYYLQTTEGYGFEKKDLDLDTGALEFPDDSGQMFMVEFQAQPAKTDFKSPRTIPWPEISGLHTAIVTGKSGEEIWTDKYGRIKVQFHWDREGKKDEKTTCWVRVVTPWSGKNWGMVSIPRIGQEVVIQFEEGDPDRPICTGMLYNADTMPPYSLPDNQTQSGIKTRSSKKGSADTYNELMFEDKKDAELVRFQAQKDHEKLVKNMSTITIGYDKLDKGGNGGDGCLSQVVKKNVDETIKEGDHTFKIETGSQTINIKTDQTETIEGKSTRTVTGNVAETVKTGNKSTTVSSGNIQVDAKSGKITMTAMQSIELKVGGSSIKLDPTSVTIKSTMIKVQANAKLDAKSPMTTVNGDAMLTLKGGVTMIN
;
A
#
# COMPACT_ATOMS: atom_id res chain seq x y z
N MET A 1 -1.63 -69.51 -31.06
CA MET A 1 -0.28 -68.91 -31.02
C MET A 1 -0.42 -67.48 -31.51
N ALA A 2 -0.39 -66.52 -30.59
CA ALA A 2 -0.50 -65.12 -30.91
C ALA A 2 0.81 -64.69 -31.59
N GLN A 3 0.78 -64.31 -32.86
CA GLN A 3 1.80 -63.41 -33.39
C GLN A 3 1.68 -62.13 -32.56
N GLY A 4 2.65 -61.92 -31.66
CA GLY A 4 2.77 -60.68 -30.92
C GLY A 4 2.94 -59.54 -31.93
N LEU A 5 2.19 -58.46 -31.74
CA LEU A 5 2.48 -57.23 -32.47
C LEU A 5 3.83 -56.74 -31.95
N GLN A 6 4.86 -56.73 -32.79
CA GLN A 6 6.16 -56.14 -32.44
C GLN A 6 6.09 -54.62 -32.64
N SER A 7 5.14 -53.95 -31.97
CA SER A 7 4.88 -52.51 -32.16
C SER A 7 6.07 -51.63 -31.75
N LYS A 8 6.96 -52.14 -30.90
CA LYS A 8 8.23 -51.48 -30.54
C LYS A 8 9.16 -51.21 -31.71
N GLU A 9 9.09 -52.02 -32.78
CA GLU A 9 9.94 -51.86 -33.96
C GLU A 9 9.31 -50.92 -35.00
N TRP A 10 8.11 -50.41 -34.75
CA TRP A 10 7.41 -49.55 -35.68
C TRP A 10 7.97 -48.12 -35.62
N PRO A 11 8.14 -47.45 -36.77
CA PRO A 11 8.56 -46.05 -36.84
C PRO A 11 7.56 -45.10 -36.18
N LEU A 12 6.27 -45.46 -36.11
CA LEU A 12 5.26 -44.77 -35.28
C LEU A 12 4.83 -45.70 -34.15
N ARG A 13 5.14 -45.33 -32.91
CA ARG A 13 4.85 -46.14 -31.70
C ARG A 13 4.61 -45.26 -30.47
N ILE A 14 4.13 -45.86 -29.39
CA ILE A 14 3.93 -45.17 -28.10
C ILE A 14 4.66 -45.90 -26.97
N THR A 15 5.22 -45.12 -26.05
CA THR A 15 5.78 -45.58 -24.76
C THR A 15 5.23 -44.70 -23.64
N GLY A 16 5.59 -44.96 -22.38
CA GLY A 16 5.17 -44.10 -21.27
C GLY A 16 5.48 -44.64 -19.88
N SER A 17 5.08 -43.90 -18.85
CA SER A 17 5.29 -44.26 -17.44
C SER A 17 4.15 -45.05 -16.81
N TYR A 18 3.22 -45.53 -17.63
CA TYR A 18 2.16 -46.44 -17.24
C TYR A 18 2.69 -47.88 -17.06
N SER A 19 1.96 -48.69 -16.30
CA SER A 19 2.40 -50.04 -15.90
C SER A 19 2.06 -51.15 -16.91
N TYR A 20 1.77 -50.80 -18.16
CA TYR A 20 1.46 -51.75 -19.22
C TYR A 20 2.68 -51.92 -20.12
N ASP A 21 2.89 -53.14 -20.64
CA ASP A 21 3.99 -53.39 -21.58
C ASP A 21 3.78 -52.56 -22.86
N GLU A 22 4.86 -52.08 -23.50
CA GLU A 22 4.72 -51.21 -24.69
C GLU A 22 4.09 -51.94 -25.89
N ASP A 23 4.08 -53.27 -25.88
CA ASP A 23 3.38 -54.10 -26.88
C ASP A 23 1.88 -54.30 -26.55
N ASP A 24 1.44 -53.92 -25.34
CA ASP A 24 0.02 -53.95 -24.95
C ASP A 24 -0.76 -52.79 -25.59
N LEU A 25 -0.11 -51.66 -25.90
CA LEU A 25 -0.75 -50.44 -26.42
C LEU A 25 -0.16 -50.06 -27.78
N VAL A 26 -1.01 -49.97 -28.79
CA VAL A 26 -0.61 -49.67 -30.18
C VAL A 26 -1.27 -48.36 -30.61
N ILE A 27 -0.48 -47.37 -30.99
CA ILE A 27 -0.99 -46.13 -31.57
C ILE A 27 -1.68 -46.41 -32.90
N ARG A 28 -2.80 -45.74 -33.13
CA ARG A 28 -3.48 -45.72 -34.42
C ARG A 28 -3.27 -44.38 -35.11
N ARG A 29 -3.59 -43.30 -34.43
CA ARG A 29 -3.46 -41.94 -34.97
C ARG A 29 -3.38 -40.89 -33.88
N ALA A 30 -2.77 -39.75 -34.17
CA ALA A 30 -2.69 -38.63 -33.25
C ALA A 30 -2.71 -37.29 -33.98
N VAL A 31 -3.30 -36.28 -33.33
CA VAL A 31 -3.19 -34.88 -33.71
C VAL A 31 -2.49 -34.14 -32.59
N VAL A 32 -1.40 -33.44 -32.92
CA VAL A 32 -0.62 -32.64 -31.97
C VAL A 32 -0.65 -31.20 -32.41
N THR A 33 -1.02 -30.27 -31.53
CA THR A 33 -1.02 -28.82 -31.80
C THR A 33 -0.06 -28.13 -30.86
N GLU A 34 0.90 -27.40 -31.42
CA GLU A 34 1.92 -26.65 -30.71
C GLU A 34 1.98 -25.20 -31.18
N GLU A 35 2.28 -24.27 -30.28
CA GLU A 35 2.50 -22.87 -30.59
C GLU A 35 3.40 -22.22 -29.53
N LEU A 36 4.27 -21.31 -29.94
CA LEU A 36 5.12 -20.55 -29.02
C LEU A 36 4.27 -19.79 -28.00
N GLY A 37 4.56 -20.00 -26.71
CA GLY A 37 3.86 -19.37 -25.60
C GLY A 37 2.47 -19.94 -25.32
N LYS A 38 2.11 -21.09 -25.92
CA LYS A 38 0.86 -21.80 -25.60
C LYS A 38 1.13 -23.24 -25.17
N LEU A 39 0.17 -23.80 -24.44
CA LEU A 39 0.20 -25.20 -24.01
C LEU A 39 -0.01 -26.12 -25.21
N THR A 40 0.86 -27.11 -25.37
CA THR A 40 0.68 -28.19 -26.35
C THR A 40 -0.59 -28.97 -26.05
N GLU A 41 -1.32 -29.34 -27.11
CA GLU A 41 -2.46 -30.25 -27.07
C GLU A 41 -2.18 -31.48 -27.91
N ILE A 42 -2.33 -32.67 -27.33
CA ILE A 42 -2.17 -33.94 -28.03
C ILE A 42 -3.44 -34.74 -27.84
N GLN A 43 -4.06 -35.15 -28.93
CA GLN A 43 -5.13 -36.13 -28.93
C GLN A 43 -4.62 -37.39 -29.62
N VAL A 44 -4.65 -38.53 -28.94
CA VAL A 44 -4.13 -39.80 -29.45
C VAL A 44 -5.17 -40.90 -29.34
N GLU A 45 -5.41 -41.56 -30.46
CA GLU A 45 -6.12 -42.82 -30.50
C GLU A 45 -5.13 -43.98 -30.48
N PHE A 46 -5.34 -44.90 -29.56
CA PHE A 46 -4.54 -46.12 -29.42
C PHE A 46 -5.44 -47.31 -29.11
N MET A 47 -4.88 -48.50 -29.25
CA MET A 47 -5.62 -49.76 -29.22
C MET A 47 -4.89 -50.78 -28.37
N SER A 48 -5.63 -51.74 -27.81
CA SER A 48 -5.06 -52.85 -27.06
C SER A 48 -5.79 -54.14 -27.32
N LYS A 49 -5.05 -55.25 -27.48
CA LYS A 49 -5.63 -56.62 -27.47
C LYS A 49 -6.09 -57.01 -26.07
N LYS A 50 -5.57 -56.35 -25.03
CA LYS A 50 -5.92 -56.62 -23.64
C LYS A 50 -7.22 -55.89 -23.33
N THR A 51 -8.29 -56.65 -23.13
CA THR A 51 -9.62 -56.08 -22.85
C THR A 51 -9.75 -55.50 -21.44
N THR A 52 -8.77 -55.76 -20.57
CA THR A 52 -8.79 -55.40 -19.13
C THR A 52 -7.94 -54.18 -18.78
N ILE A 53 -7.56 -53.32 -19.75
CA ILE A 53 -6.82 -52.08 -19.48
C ILE A 53 -7.66 -51.17 -18.58
N ALA A 54 -7.20 -50.95 -17.35
CA ALA A 54 -7.82 -50.06 -16.37
C ALA A 54 -7.39 -48.60 -16.62
N LEU A 55 -8.37 -47.71 -16.80
CA LEU A 55 -8.15 -46.30 -17.17
C LEU A 55 -7.42 -45.49 -16.08
N ASP A 56 -7.67 -45.80 -14.80
CA ASP A 56 -7.01 -45.16 -13.64
C ASP A 56 -5.49 -45.43 -13.59
N LYS A 57 -5.02 -46.48 -14.28
CA LYS A 57 -3.58 -46.79 -14.41
C LYS A 57 -2.89 -46.02 -15.55
N LEU A 58 -3.67 -45.38 -16.42
CA LEU A 58 -3.18 -44.51 -17.49
C LEU A 58 -3.26 -43.03 -17.10
N LEU A 59 -4.35 -42.62 -16.45
CA LEU A 59 -4.56 -41.22 -16.06
C LEU A 59 -3.41 -40.70 -15.17
N GLY A 60 -2.92 -39.49 -15.47
CA GLY A 60 -1.81 -38.87 -14.76
C GLY A 60 -0.42 -39.47 -15.06
N LYS A 61 -0.33 -40.46 -15.96
CA LYS A 61 0.95 -40.98 -16.47
C LYS A 61 1.39 -40.25 -17.71
N VAL A 62 2.69 -40.32 -17.99
CA VAL A 62 3.27 -39.78 -19.22
C VAL A 62 3.05 -40.78 -20.34
N LEU A 63 2.63 -40.31 -21.51
CA LEU A 63 2.66 -41.05 -22.75
C LEU A 63 3.51 -40.29 -23.76
N THR A 64 4.37 -41.02 -24.47
CA THR A 64 5.28 -40.49 -25.47
C THR A 64 5.01 -41.16 -26.80
N ILE A 65 4.69 -40.37 -27.82
CA ILE A 65 4.59 -40.78 -29.22
C ILE A 65 5.98 -40.65 -29.84
N HIS A 66 6.46 -41.72 -30.46
CA HIS A 66 7.72 -41.75 -31.20
C HIS A 66 7.43 -41.78 -32.69
N LEU A 67 8.17 -40.96 -33.43
CA LEU A 67 8.17 -40.92 -34.88
C LEU A 67 9.62 -40.97 -35.35
N ASP A 68 10.03 -42.11 -35.91
CA ASP A 68 11.33 -42.28 -36.53
C ASP A 68 11.27 -41.82 -38.00
N ALA A 69 12.27 -41.05 -38.43
CA ALA A 69 12.47 -40.63 -39.81
C ALA A 69 13.46 -41.54 -40.54
N GLU A 70 13.39 -41.55 -41.88
CA GLU A 70 14.23 -42.41 -42.73
C GLU A 70 15.72 -42.07 -42.65
N ASP A 71 16.05 -40.81 -42.36
CA ASP A 71 17.42 -40.31 -42.16
C ASP A 71 17.99 -40.64 -40.76
N GLY A 72 17.22 -41.35 -39.93
CA GLY A 72 17.58 -41.70 -38.56
C GLY A 72 17.26 -40.61 -37.53
N ALA A 73 16.69 -39.46 -37.93
CA ALA A 73 16.16 -38.49 -36.99
C ALA A 73 14.99 -39.12 -36.21
N LYS A 74 14.93 -38.81 -34.91
CA LYS A 74 13.87 -39.33 -34.03
C LYS A 74 13.12 -38.16 -33.44
N ARG A 75 11.81 -38.15 -33.67
CA ARG A 75 10.92 -37.17 -33.09
C ARG A 75 10.06 -37.79 -32.01
N LYS A 76 9.81 -36.99 -30.97
CA LYS A 76 8.95 -37.38 -29.88
C LYS A 76 7.92 -36.30 -29.60
N PHE A 77 6.75 -36.72 -29.13
CA PHE A 77 5.74 -35.88 -28.53
C PHE A 77 5.33 -36.53 -27.23
N ALA A 78 5.47 -35.83 -26.11
CA ALA A 78 5.15 -36.38 -24.81
C ALA A 78 4.20 -35.46 -24.06
N GLY A 79 3.44 -36.04 -23.14
CA GLY A 79 2.63 -35.30 -22.22
C GLY A 79 2.01 -36.20 -21.17
N THR A 80 1.49 -35.57 -20.12
CA THR A 80 0.70 -36.26 -19.10
C THR A 80 -0.70 -36.54 -19.65
N ILE A 81 -1.18 -37.77 -19.52
CA ILE A 81 -2.55 -38.16 -19.85
C ILE A 81 -3.50 -37.47 -18.86
N VAL A 82 -4.19 -36.43 -19.31
CA VAL A 82 -5.15 -35.66 -18.48
C VAL A 82 -6.58 -36.15 -18.63
N ARG A 83 -6.87 -36.85 -19.73
CA ARG A 83 -8.14 -37.51 -20.00
C ARG A 83 -7.87 -38.78 -20.79
N VAL A 84 -8.59 -39.87 -20.47
CA VAL A 84 -8.58 -41.10 -21.25
C VAL A 84 -9.98 -41.70 -21.27
N GLU A 85 -10.40 -42.16 -22.44
CA GLU A 85 -11.71 -42.71 -22.70
C GLU A 85 -11.56 -44.08 -23.36
N ARG A 86 -12.37 -45.06 -22.94
CA ARG A 86 -12.51 -46.33 -23.64
C ARG A 86 -13.66 -46.19 -24.64
N LEU A 87 -13.37 -46.38 -25.92
CA LEU A 87 -14.34 -46.22 -27.00
C LEU A 87 -15.11 -47.52 -27.25
N ALA A 88 -14.58 -48.41 -28.10
CA ALA A 88 -15.25 -49.65 -28.51
C ALA A 88 -14.27 -50.82 -28.64
N LEU A 89 -14.80 -52.04 -28.67
CA LEU A 89 -14.07 -53.26 -29.04
C LEU A 89 -14.39 -53.57 -30.52
N ARG A 90 -13.39 -53.53 -31.40
CA ARG A 90 -13.49 -53.89 -32.83
C ARG A 90 -12.31 -54.75 -33.26
N ASP A 91 -12.58 -55.80 -34.04
CA ASP A 91 -11.58 -56.75 -34.56
C ASP A 91 -10.57 -57.28 -33.54
N GLY A 92 -11.05 -57.50 -32.31
CA GLY A 92 -10.22 -58.01 -31.21
C GLY A 92 -9.38 -56.95 -30.47
N PHE A 93 -9.54 -55.67 -30.79
CA PHE A 93 -8.88 -54.56 -30.13
C PHE A 93 -9.88 -53.65 -29.41
N VAL A 94 -9.59 -53.33 -28.15
CA VAL A 94 -10.25 -52.22 -27.46
C VAL A 94 -9.57 -50.93 -27.87
N GLN A 95 -10.35 -49.97 -28.33
CA GLN A 95 -9.89 -48.64 -28.74
C GLN A 95 -10.04 -47.63 -27.61
N PHE A 96 -9.10 -46.71 -27.53
CA PHE A 96 -9.03 -45.66 -26.53
C PHE A 96 -8.71 -44.32 -27.18
N LEU A 97 -9.20 -43.24 -26.58
CA LEU A 97 -8.80 -41.87 -26.90
C LEU A 97 -8.19 -41.25 -25.65
N ALA A 98 -6.99 -40.70 -25.74
CA ALA A 98 -6.38 -39.93 -24.68
C ALA A 98 -6.09 -38.50 -25.12
N GLU A 99 -6.27 -37.57 -24.18
CA GLU A 99 -5.76 -36.21 -24.26
C GLU A 99 -4.51 -36.12 -23.40
N LEU A 100 -3.41 -35.66 -24.00
CA LEU A 100 -2.19 -35.37 -23.28
C LEU A 100 -1.94 -33.87 -23.29
N ARG A 101 -1.44 -33.39 -22.16
CA ARG A 101 -1.02 -32.00 -21.98
C ARG A 101 0.38 -31.97 -21.37
N PRO A 102 1.17 -30.92 -21.64
CA PRO A 102 2.45 -30.75 -20.96
C PRO A 102 2.25 -30.60 -19.45
N TRP A 103 3.28 -30.87 -18.65
CA TRP A 103 3.23 -30.68 -17.19
C TRP A 103 2.78 -29.26 -16.83
N PHE A 104 3.12 -28.28 -17.66
CA PHE A 104 2.80 -26.87 -17.47
C PHE A 104 1.28 -26.61 -17.43
N TRP A 105 0.48 -27.48 -18.06
CA TRP A 105 -0.98 -27.44 -17.97
C TRP A 105 -1.49 -27.71 -16.55
N LEU A 106 -0.78 -28.48 -15.72
CA LEU A 106 -1.21 -28.75 -14.34
C LEU A 106 -1.37 -27.46 -13.52
N LEU A 107 -0.66 -26.39 -13.88
CA LEU A 107 -0.79 -25.08 -13.24
C LEU A 107 -2.17 -24.43 -13.48
N THR A 108 -2.91 -24.87 -14.50
CA THR A 108 -4.31 -24.44 -14.74
C THR A 108 -5.29 -25.04 -13.73
N GLN A 109 -4.89 -26.11 -13.02
CA GLN A 109 -5.75 -26.85 -12.10
C GLN A 109 -5.70 -26.31 -10.67
N LYS A 110 -4.92 -25.25 -10.43
CA LYS A 110 -4.76 -24.65 -9.10
C LYS A 110 -4.90 -23.13 -9.18
N THR A 111 -5.82 -22.61 -8.37
CA THR A 111 -6.05 -21.17 -8.16
C THR A 111 -5.57 -20.76 -6.77
N ASP A 112 -4.96 -19.59 -6.64
CA ASP A 112 -4.53 -19.07 -5.35
C ASP A 112 -4.57 -17.52 -5.29
N SER A 113 -4.36 -16.99 -4.08
CA SER A 113 -4.02 -15.59 -3.85
C SER A 113 -2.74 -15.50 -3.00
N ARG A 114 -1.68 -14.91 -3.54
CA ARG A 114 -0.35 -14.83 -2.91
C ARG A 114 0.32 -13.49 -3.16
N ILE A 115 1.19 -13.10 -2.23
CA ILE A 115 1.99 -11.88 -2.32
C ILE A 115 3.46 -12.25 -2.52
N TYR A 116 4.04 -11.73 -3.59
CA TYR A 116 5.46 -11.80 -3.90
C TYR A 116 6.10 -10.41 -3.70
N GLN A 117 7.24 -10.36 -3.02
CA GLN A 117 7.93 -9.11 -2.71
C GLN A 117 9.42 -9.21 -2.98
N ASN A 118 9.95 -8.21 -3.68
CA ASN A 118 11.38 -8.07 -4.03
C ASN A 118 11.94 -9.26 -4.83
N LEU A 119 11.10 -9.84 -5.68
CA LEU A 119 11.45 -10.93 -6.59
C LEU A 119 11.24 -10.50 -8.04
N SER A 120 12.14 -10.92 -8.91
CA SER A 120 11.99 -10.80 -10.36
C SER A 120 10.96 -11.79 -10.87
N THR A 121 10.40 -11.54 -12.05
CA THR A 121 9.45 -12.45 -12.70
C THR A 121 10.00 -13.88 -12.81
N VAL A 122 11.29 -14.04 -13.13
CA VAL A 122 11.92 -15.37 -13.20
C VAL A 122 11.97 -16.05 -11.83
N GLU A 123 12.36 -15.33 -10.77
CA GLU A 123 12.36 -15.88 -9.40
C GLU A 123 10.94 -16.29 -8.96
N ILE A 124 9.90 -15.54 -9.36
CA ILE A 124 8.49 -15.87 -9.07
C ILE A 124 8.06 -17.15 -9.81
N ILE A 125 8.40 -17.25 -11.10
CA ILE A 125 8.10 -18.45 -11.92
C ILE A 125 8.76 -19.69 -11.31
N GLU A 126 10.03 -19.58 -10.89
CA GLU A 126 10.76 -20.67 -10.24
C GLU A 126 10.13 -21.09 -8.91
N ASP A 127 9.67 -20.14 -8.09
CA ASP A 127 8.94 -20.43 -6.85
C ASP A 127 7.65 -21.21 -7.15
N ILE A 128 6.85 -20.77 -8.13
CA ILE A 128 5.63 -21.49 -8.54
C ILE A 128 5.97 -22.91 -9.01
N PHE A 129 6.98 -23.10 -9.85
CA PHE A 129 7.36 -24.43 -10.33
C PHE A 129 7.80 -25.35 -9.20
N SER A 130 8.60 -24.82 -8.26
CA SER A 130 9.07 -25.58 -7.10
C SER A 130 7.93 -26.06 -6.20
N ARG A 131 6.86 -25.24 -6.05
CA ARG A 131 5.66 -25.58 -5.26
C ARG A 131 4.84 -26.71 -5.84
N HIS A 132 4.99 -26.99 -7.14
CA HIS A 132 4.40 -28.15 -7.81
C HIS A 132 5.34 -29.35 -7.88
N GLY A 133 6.55 -29.25 -7.31
CA GLY A 133 7.56 -30.29 -7.36
C GLY A 133 8.18 -30.47 -8.75
N ILE A 134 8.15 -29.43 -9.58
CA ILE A 134 8.54 -29.50 -10.98
C ILE A 134 9.91 -28.87 -11.19
N SER A 135 10.81 -29.62 -11.83
CA SER A 135 12.18 -29.19 -12.18
C SER A 135 12.49 -29.29 -13.66
N ASP A 136 11.57 -29.79 -14.49
CA ASP A 136 11.77 -30.05 -15.91
C ASP A 136 11.59 -28.77 -16.77
N PHE A 137 12.43 -27.76 -16.51
CA PHE A 137 12.48 -26.53 -17.30
C PHE A 137 13.92 -26.04 -17.52
N LYS A 138 14.10 -25.24 -18.58
CA LYS A 138 15.37 -24.62 -18.97
C LYS A 138 15.17 -23.13 -19.19
N LYS A 139 16.09 -22.32 -18.67
CA LYS A 139 16.15 -20.88 -18.93
C LYS A 139 17.10 -20.60 -20.10
N SER A 140 16.54 -20.25 -21.25
CA SER A 140 17.27 -19.73 -22.43
C SER A 140 17.01 -18.22 -22.55
N LEU A 141 17.29 -17.49 -21.47
CA LEU A 141 17.03 -16.06 -21.32
C LEU A 141 18.33 -15.27 -21.47
N SER A 142 18.28 -14.16 -22.17
CA SER A 142 19.40 -13.26 -22.45
C SER A 142 19.30 -11.91 -21.75
N ALA A 143 18.09 -11.51 -21.35
CA ALA A 143 17.80 -10.28 -20.64
C ALA A 143 18.00 -10.40 -19.12
N THR A 144 18.02 -9.24 -18.45
CA THR A 144 17.95 -9.13 -16.99
C THR A 144 16.60 -8.56 -16.59
N TYR A 145 15.94 -9.18 -15.62
CA TYR A 145 14.60 -8.81 -15.16
C TYR A 145 14.65 -8.10 -13.82
N SER A 146 14.01 -6.93 -13.74
CA SER A 146 13.98 -6.15 -12.51
C SER A 146 13.18 -6.85 -11.41
N LYS A 147 13.59 -6.65 -10.17
CA LYS A 147 12.81 -7.12 -9.01
C LYS A 147 11.56 -6.26 -8.86
N ARG A 148 10.43 -6.91 -8.67
CA ARG A 148 9.14 -6.28 -8.37
C ARG A 148 9.09 -6.03 -6.87
N GLU A 149 8.86 -4.78 -6.46
CA GLU A 149 8.71 -4.45 -5.04
C GLU A 149 7.53 -5.22 -4.43
N TYR A 150 6.44 -5.31 -5.18
CA TYR A 150 5.19 -5.95 -4.79
C TYR A 150 4.52 -6.52 -6.05
N CYS A 151 4.10 -7.77 -6.01
CA CYS A 151 3.37 -8.45 -7.06
C CYS A 151 2.44 -9.49 -6.46
N VAL A 152 1.18 -9.49 -6.88
CA VAL A 152 0.11 -10.27 -6.28
C VAL A 152 -0.47 -11.21 -7.32
N GLN A 153 -0.48 -12.50 -7.01
CA GLN A 153 -1.38 -13.45 -7.63
C GLN A 153 -2.74 -13.28 -6.94
N TYR A 154 -3.82 -13.01 -7.66
CA TYR A 154 -5.12 -12.81 -7.03
C TYR A 154 -6.25 -13.55 -7.75
N ARG A 155 -6.78 -14.61 -7.11
CA ARG A 155 -7.92 -15.41 -7.60
C ARG A 155 -7.77 -15.91 -9.04
N GLU A 156 -6.54 -16.13 -9.47
CA GLU A 156 -6.18 -16.61 -10.80
C GLU A 156 -5.41 -17.93 -10.69
N THR A 157 -5.38 -18.71 -11.77
CA THR A 157 -4.62 -19.96 -11.77
C THR A 157 -3.12 -19.68 -11.69
N ASP A 158 -2.34 -20.65 -11.18
CA ASP A 158 -0.88 -20.53 -11.22
C ASP A 158 -0.38 -20.36 -12.67
N PHE A 159 -1.07 -20.95 -13.66
CA PHE A 159 -0.79 -20.79 -15.09
C PHE A 159 -1.04 -19.37 -15.59
N ASP A 160 -2.20 -18.78 -15.30
CA ASP A 160 -2.55 -17.43 -15.74
C ASP A 160 -1.58 -16.41 -15.15
N PHE A 161 -1.25 -16.58 -13.86
CA PHE A 161 -0.30 -15.74 -13.15
C PHE A 161 1.08 -15.72 -13.80
N VAL A 162 1.69 -16.89 -14.01
CA VAL A 162 3.01 -16.95 -14.64
C VAL A 162 2.93 -16.48 -16.10
N SER A 163 1.85 -16.79 -16.82
CA SER A 163 1.68 -16.44 -18.23
C SER A 163 1.55 -14.94 -18.44
N ARG A 164 0.76 -14.22 -17.63
CA ARG A 164 0.66 -12.76 -17.75
C ARG A 164 1.97 -12.06 -17.41
N LEU A 165 2.72 -12.57 -16.43
CA LEU A 165 4.03 -12.02 -16.07
C LEU A 165 5.06 -12.27 -17.19
N MET A 166 5.04 -13.47 -17.78
CA MET A 166 5.86 -13.78 -18.95
C MET A 166 5.53 -12.86 -20.13
N GLN A 167 4.25 -12.67 -20.45
CA GLN A 167 3.80 -11.79 -21.53
C GLN A 167 4.20 -10.31 -21.32
N GLU A 168 4.17 -9.80 -20.08
CA GLU A 168 4.60 -8.43 -19.76
C GLU A 168 6.12 -8.24 -19.93
N GLU A 169 6.92 -9.20 -19.46
CA GLU A 169 8.39 -9.17 -19.54
C GLU A 169 8.93 -9.60 -20.90
N GLY A 170 8.07 -10.13 -21.77
CA GLY A 170 8.47 -10.63 -23.08
C GLY A 170 9.15 -12.00 -23.06
N ILE A 171 8.91 -12.77 -21.99
CA ILE A 171 9.24 -14.17 -21.91
C ILE A 171 8.14 -14.98 -22.62
N TYR A 172 8.54 -15.97 -23.38
CA TYR A 172 7.65 -16.96 -23.96
C TYR A 172 8.29 -18.34 -23.79
N TYR A 173 7.61 -19.39 -24.24
CA TYR A 173 8.10 -20.74 -24.03
C TYR A 173 7.74 -21.68 -25.18
N PHE A 174 8.44 -22.81 -25.23
CA PHE A 174 8.09 -23.98 -26.04
C PHE A 174 8.53 -25.25 -25.30
N PHE A 175 8.19 -26.43 -25.84
CA PHE A 175 8.48 -27.70 -25.20
C PHE A 175 9.54 -28.49 -25.98
N ASP A 176 10.55 -28.99 -25.27
CA ASP A 176 11.61 -29.85 -25.80
C ASP A 176 11.38 -31.30 -25.36
N TYR A 177 11.16 -32.18 -26.33
CA TYR A 177 10.89 -33.61 -26.13
C TYR A 177 12.11 -34.50 -26.32
N SER A 178 13.30 -33.95 -26.60
CA SER A 178 14.52 -34.73 -26.91
C SER A 178 14.86 -35.77 -25.82
N LYS A 179 14.52 -35.46 -24.56
CA LYS A 179 14.72 -36.31 -23.38
C LYS A 179 13.44 -36.92 -22.82
N ALA A 180 12.30 -36.70 -23.48
CA ALA A 180 11.04 -37.30 -23.08
C ALA A 180 11.03 -38.78 -23.48
N GLU A 181 10.83 -39.67 -22.53
CA GLU A 181 10.72 -41.12 -22.75
C GLU A 181 9.61 -41.64 -21.83
N ASP A 182 9.94 -41.85 -20.56
CA ASP A 182 9.05 -42.18 -19.44
C ASP A 182 8.85 -41.00 -18.47
N LYS A 183 9.23 -39.79 -18.89
CA LYS A 183 9.15 -38.55 -18.12
C LYS A 183 8.63 -37.39 -18.97
N ASN A 184 8.19 -36.33 -18.30
CA ASN A 184 7.68 -35.12 -18.94
C ASN A 184 8.73 -34.44 -19.84
N GLU A 185 8.22 -33.70 -20.80
CA GLU A 185 8.93 -32.76 -21.63
C GLU A 185 9.58 -31.61 -20.83
N THR A 186 10.62 -30.99 -21.41
CA THR A 186 11.28 -29.84 -20.79
C THR A 186 10.66 -28.54 -21.31
N LEU A 187 10.14 -27.69 -20.41
CA LEU A 187 9.70 -26.33 -20.74
C LEU A 187 10.92 -25.43 -20.99
N VAL A 188 11.04 -24.81 -22.16
CA VAL A 188 12.14 -23.89 -22.47
C VAL A 188 11.64 -22.45 -22.42
N LEU A 189 12.04 -21.72 -21.39
CA LEU A 189 11.77 -20.27 -21.27
C LEU A 189 12.73 -19.49 -22.17
N CYS A 190 12.19 -18.58 -22.97
CA CYS A 190 12.89 -17.87 -24.03
C CYS A 190 12.53 -16.38 -24.04
N ASP A 191 13.46 -15.52 -24.45
CA ASP A 191 13.22 -14.08 -24.60
C ASP A 191 13.75 -13.48 -25.91
N GLY A 192 14.16 -14.31 -26.87
CA GLY A 192 14.59 -13.83 -28.18
C GLY A 192 15.18 -14.90 -29.10
N PRO A 193 15.63 -14.49 -30.31
CA PRO A 193 16.03 -15.41 -31.38
C PRO A 193 17.21 -16.34 -31.07
N SER A 194 18.06 -15.99 -30.11
CA SER A 194 19.22 -16.78 -29.69
C SER A 194 18.85 -18.07 -28.95
N ALA A 195 17.62 -18.16 -28.42
CA ALA A 195 17.13 -19.35 -27.71
C ALA A 195 16.81 -20.53 -28.65
N HIS A 196 16.66 -20.28 -29.95
CA HIS A 196 16.18 -21.25 -30.93
C HIS A 196 17.32 -21.90 -31.73
N SER A 197 17.24 -23.22 -31.88
CA SER A 197 18.21 -24.05 -32.64
C SER A 197 17.59 -24.55 -33.95
N PRO A 198 18.41 -24.92 -34.96
CA PRO A 198 17.91 -25.59 -36.16
C PRO A 198 17.17 -26.90 -35.83
N ILE A 199 16.26 -27.33 -36.72
CA ILE A 199 15.62 -28.66 -36.66
C ILE A 199 16.68 -29.77 -36.64
N GLN A 200 16.34 -30.90 -36.02
CA GLN A 200 17.21 -32.08 -36.00
C GLN A 200 17.30 -32.70 -37.40
N GLY A 201 18.48 -33.21 -37.78
CA GLY A 201 18.71 -33.76 -39.13
C GLY A 201 19.16 -32.67 -40.11
N GLU A 202 18.66 -32.71 -41.35
CA GLU A 202 18.96 -31.71 -42.38
C GLU A 202 18.10 -30.44 -42.20
N PRO A 203 18.70 -29.27 -41.87
CA PRO A 203 17.95 -28.04 -41.64
C PRO A 203 17.54 -27.30 -42.91
N LYS A 204 18.07 -27.68 -44.08
CA LYS A 204 17.73 -27.07 -45.38
C LYS A 204 16.63 -27.90 -46.04
N VAL A 205 15.43 -27.35 -46.04
CA VAL A 205 14.23 -28.04 -46.49
C VAL A 205 13.83 -27.55 -47.88
N GLU A 206 13.68 -28.48 -48.82
CA GLU A 206 13.26 -28.19 -50.18
C GLU A 206 11.75 -27.90 -50.27
N PHE A 207 11.39 -26.94 -51.11
CA PHE A 207 10.02 -26.72 -51.55
C PHE A 207 9.75 -27.48 -52.85
N ARG A 208 8.72 -28.32 -52.84
CA ARG A 208 8.26 -29.08 -54.02
C ARG A 208 6.74 -28.94 -54.14
N GLY A 209 6.30 -27.93 -54.89
CA GLY A 209 4.88 -27.70 -55.16
C GLY A 209 4.38 -28.59 -56.31
N GLY A 210 3.28 -29.32 -56.09
CA GLY A 210 2.61 -30.12 -57.13
C GLY A 210 1.94 -31.40 -56.61
N ASP A 211 1.07 -32.00 -57.44
CA ASP A 211 0.28 -33.21 -57.15
C ASP A 211 0.94 -34.53 -57.58
N ASP A 212 2.26 -34.54 -57.76
CA ASP A 212 2.96 -35.73 -58.25
C ASP A 212 3.11 -36.75 -57.11
N TYR A 213 2.45 -37.90 -57.23
CA TYR A 213 2.37 -38.92 -56.17
C TYR A 213 3.76 -39.47 -55.78
N GLU A 214 4.72 -39.54 -56.71
CA GLU A 214 6.10 -39.94 -56.43
C GLU A 214 6.86 -38.88 -55.61
N GLN A 215 6.47 -37.61 -55.73
CA GLN A 215 6.94 -36.51 -54.88
C GLN A 215 6.18 -36.44 -53.55
N ARG A 216 5.53 -37.51 -53.08
CA ARG A 216 4.91 -37.60 -51.74
C ARG A 216 5.66 -38.57 -50.80
N LEU A 217 6.75 -39.19 -51.27
CA LEU A 217 7.52 -40.20 -50.53
C LEU A 217 8.74 -39.66 -49.77
N GLY A 218 9.20 -38.43 -50.04
CA GLY A 218 10.30 -37.79 -49.31
C GLY A 218 9.86 -36.71 -48.32
N ASP A 219 10.82 -36.14 -47.59
CA ASP A 219 10.62 -35.05 -46.64
C ASP A 219 10.80 -33.68 -47.35
N PHE A 220 9.70 -33.01 -47.68
CA PHE A 220 9.70 -31.68 -48.32
C PHE A 220 8.50 -30.84 -47.90
N ILE A 221 8.57 -29.53 -48.17
CA ILE A 221 7.45 -28.60 -48.03
C ILE A 221 6.67 -28.60 -49.35
N THR A 222 5.37 -28.93 -49.29
CA THR A 222 4.49 -29.06 -50.47
C THR A 222 3.63 -27.82 -50.69
N GLU A 223 3.29 -27.10 -49.62
CA GLU A 223 2.55 -25.85 -49.69
C GLU A 223 3.30 -24.75 -48.94
N TRP A 224 3.33 -23.55 -49.50
CA TRP A 224 3.95 -22.37 -48.90
C TRP A 224 3.14 -21.14 -49.23
N ALA A 225 2.71 -20.41 -48.20
CA ALA A 225 1.90 -19.20 -48.33
C ALA A 225 2.46 -18.07 -47.46
N ALA A 226 2.29 -16.85 -47.93
CA ALA A 226 2.70 -15.62 -47.26
C ALA A 226 1.46 -14.79 -46.89
N ALA A 227 1.44 -14.26 -45.66
CA ALA A 227 0.43 -13.35 -45.19
C ALA A 227 1.08 -12.15 -44.47
N GLU A 228 0.66 -10.95 -44.84
CA GLU A 228 0.99 -9.71 -44.14
C GLU A 228 -0.30 -9.00 -43.73
N GLN A 229 -0.31 -8.35 -42.55
CA GLN A 229 -1.48 -7.61 -42.06
C GLN A 229 -1.11 -6.25 -41.45
N ILE A 230 -2.07 -5.31 -41.45
CA ILE A 230 -1.88 -3.99 -40.82
C ILE A 230 -2.09 -4.13 -39.31
N LEU A 231 -1.11 -3.67 -38.53
CA LEU A 231 -1.16 -3.61 -37.07
C LEU A 231 -0.82 -2.20 -36.59
N SER A 232 -1.00 -1.96 -35.29
CA SER A 232 -0.49 -0.73 -34.66
C SER A 232 1.02 -0.68 -34.80
N GLY A 233 1.57 0.49 -35.11
CA GLY A 233 3.02 0.66 -35.28
C GLY A 233 3.67 1.53 -34.22
N VAL A 234 2.89 1.93 -33.22
CA VAL A 234 3.35 2.66 -32.04
C VAL A 234 2.68 2.06 -30.81
N VAL A 235 3.46 1.82 -29.76
CA VAL A 235 2.96 1.56 -28.41
C VAL A 235 3.45 2.67 -27.50
N SER A 236 2.54 3.30 -26.78
CA SER A 236 2.83 4.32 -25.78
C SER A 236 2.22 3.92 -24.44
N LEU A 237 3.00 3.98 -23.36
CA LEU A 237 2.56 3.66 -22.00
C LEU A 237 2.78 4.87 -21.10
N GLY A 238 1.87 5.09 -20.15
CA GLY A 238 1.99 6.10 -19.10
C GLY A 238 1.85 5.48 -17.70
N ASP A 239 2.40 6.16 -16.69
CA ASP A 239 2.22 5.78 -15.28
C ASP A 239 2.46 7.00 -14.36
N PHE A 240 2.24 6.83 -13.06
CA PHE A 240 2.47 7.86 -12.04
C PHE A 240 3.24 7.31 -10.84
N ASP A 241 4.32 8.01 -10.45
CA ASP A 241 5.04 7.74 -9.22
C ASP A 241 4.90 8.93 -8.24
N PHE A 242 4.24 8.68 -7.12
CA PHE A 242 4.04 9.69 -6.08
C PHE A 242 5.35 10.11 -5.38
N GLU A 243 6.42 9.31 -5.45
CA GLU A 243 7.73 9.69 -4.93
C GLU A 243 8.43 10.71 -5.86
N LYS A 244 8.03 10.77 -7.14
CA LYS A 244 8.54 11.68 -8.17
C LYS A 244 7.39 12.32 -8.98
N PRO A 245 6.48 13.08 -8.33
CA PRO A 245 5.19 13.45 -8.91
C PRO A 245 5.27 14.41 -10.12
N SER A 246 6.43 15.01 -10.39
CA SER A 246 6.69 15.87 -11.55
C SER A 246 7.45 15.18 -12.68
N ALA A 247 7.88 13.93 -12.51
CA ALA A 247 8.57 13.18 -13.56
C ALA A 247 7.54 12.71 -14.60
N SER A 248 7.84 12.90 -15.89
CA SER A 248 7.09 12.20 -16.93
C SER A 248 7.57 10.75 -16.99
N LEU A 249 6.62 9.84 -16.81
CA LEU A 249 6.82 8.41 -16.97
C LEU A 249 6.30 7.92 -18.32
N ASP A 250 6.06 8.81 -19.28
CA ASP A 250 5.59 8.42 -20.62
C ASP A 250 6.70 7.69 -21.37
N THR A 251 6.40 6.52 -21.90
CA THR A 251 7.33 5.69 -22.68
C THR A 251 6.71 5.30 -23.99
N ARG A 252 7.56 5.15 -25.03
CA ARG A 252 7.11 4.89 -26.40
C ARG A 252 8.04 3.93 -27.12
N ALA A 253 7.47 2.99 -27.86
CA ALA A 253 8.16 2.13 -28.80
C ALA A 253 7.50 2.22 -30.18
N ASN A 254 8.31 2.20 -31.24
CA ASN A 254 7.83 2.15 -32.61
C ASN A 254 8.10 0.77 -33.19
N THR A 255 7.28 0.35 -34.14
CA THR A 255 7.45 -0.92 -34.87
C THR A 255 8.85 -1.02 -35.47
N SER A 256 9.43 -2.21 -35.34
CA SER A 256 10.68 -2.61 -35.96
C SER A 256 10.48 -3.35 -37.28
N SER A 257 9.22 -3.60 -37.67
CA SER A 257 8.87 -4.29 -38.90
C SER A 257 9.38 -3.56 -40.15
N GLY A 258 9.73 -4.34 -41.17
CA GLY A 258 10.11 -3.84 -42.51
C GLY A 258 8.92 -3.30 -43.32
N ALA A 259 7.72 -3.25 -42.74
CA ALA A 259 6.49 -2.85 -43.40
C ALA A 259 6.62 -1.50 -44.13
N SER A 260 6.06 -1.42 -45.35
CA SER A 260 6.12 -0.23 -46.22
C SER A 260 4.73 0.33 -46.56
N HIS A 261 3.73 0.14 -45.68
CA HIS A 261 2.36 0.66 -45.87
C HIS A 261 2.15 2.02 -45.19
N GLY A 262 1.21 2.81 -45.71
CA GLY A 262 0.94 4.18 -45.26
C GLY A 262 0.35 4.36 -43.85
N PHE A 263 0.14 3.27 -43.10
CA PHE A 263 -0.37 3.27 -41.72
C PHE A 263 0.68 2.95 -40.65
N LYS A 264 1.91 2.60 -41.05
CA LYS A 264 2.99 2.15 -40.16
C LYS A 264 3.23 3.03 -38.94
N THR A 265 3.04 4.34 -39.04
CA THR A 265 3.26 5.28 -37.93
C THR A 265 2.00 6.03 -37.51
N LYS A 266 0.84 5.63 -38.03
CA LYS A 266 -0.44 6.34 -37.83
C LYS A 266 -1.37 5.67 -36.81
N LEU A 267 -1.13 4.40 -36.50
CA LEU A 267 -1.93 3.62 -35.56
C LEU A 267 -1.12 3.40 -34.28
N GLU A 268 -1.69 3.83 -33.16
CA GLU A 268 -1.07 3.83 -31.84
C GLU A 268 -1.92 3.03 -30.84
N LEU A 269 -1.25 2.19 -30.05
CA LEU A 269 -1.80 1.63 -28.82
C LEU A 269 -1.30 2.48 -27.65
N TYR A 270 -2.20 3.20 -27.00
CA TYR A 270 -1.92 3.93 -25.76
C TYR A 270 -2.58 3.23 -24.57
N ASP A 271 -1.88 3.12 -23.45
CA ASP A 271 -2.41 2.47 -22.24
C ASP A 271 -1.84 3.07 -20.95
N THR A 272 -2.63 3.04 -19.88
CA THR A 272 -2.27 3.47 -18.53
C THR A 272 -3.14 2.74 -17.50
N PRO A 273 -2.59 2.25 -16.37
CA PRO A 273 -1.20 2.34 -15.95
C PRO A 273 -0.29 1.35 -16.70
N GLY A 274 0.97 1.71 -16.86
CA GLY A 274 1.98 0.91 -17.55
C GLY A 274 2.67 -0.16 -16.68
N HIS A 275 2.40 -0.19 -15.38
CA HIS A 275 2.98 -1.09 -14.37
C HIS A 275 4.49 -0.88 -14.11
N TYR A 276 4.96 0.36 -14.12
CA TYR A 276 6.36 0.68 -13.83
C TYR A 276 6.52 2.00 -13.05
N LYS A 277 7.63 2.10 -12.30
CA LYS A 277 8.01 3.33 -11.57
C LYS A 277 9.17 4.08 -12.22
N GLU A 278 9.88 3.44 -13.15
CA GLU A 278 11.04 4.01 -13.84
C GLU A 278 10.89 3.85 -15.35
N THR A 279 11.26 4.89 -16.12
CA THR A 279 11.12 4.91 -17.58
C THR A 279 11.93 3.83 -18.29
N GLY A 280 13.00 3.32 -17.67
CA GLY A 280 13.78 2.19 -18.19
C GLY A 280 12.95 0.91 -18.31
N ALA A 281 12.18 0.57 -17.26
CA ALA A 281 11.28 -0.57 -17.27
C ALA A 281 10.10 -0.33 -18.24
N GLY A 282 9.48 0.85 -18.19
CA GLY A 282 8.38 1.20 -19.11
C GLY A 282 8.79 1.15 -20.59
N SER A 283 10.00 1.62 -20.91
CA SER A 283 10.53 1.53 -22.28
C SER A 283 10.72 0.08 -22.73
N ASN A 284 11.06 -0.83 -21.81
CA ASN A 284 11.16 -2.25 -22.11
C ASN A 284 9.77 -2.87 -22.32
N PHE A 285 8.79 -2.58 -21.47
CA PHE A 285 7.41 -3.07 -21.64
C PHE A 285 6.77 -2.57 -22.93
N ALA A 286 6.96 -1.28 -23.27
CA ALA A 286 6.50 -0.74 -24.55
C ALA A 286 7.15 -1.48 -25.75
N LYS A 287 8.46 -1.77 -25.68
CA LYS A 287 9.16 -2.54 -26.72
C LYS A 287 8.69 -3.98 -26.80
N VAL A 288 8.45 -4.65 -25.67
CA VAL A 288 7.93 -6.03 -25.63
C VAL A 288 6.56 -6.08 -26.29
N ARG A 289 5.64 -5.19 -25.90
CA ARG A 289 4.29 -5.12 -26.48
C ARG A 289 4.34 -4.79 -27.97
N MET A 290 5.20 -3.86 -28.38
CA MET A 290 5.41 -3.54 -29.80
C MET A 290 5.97 -4.73 -30.59
N LYS A 291 6.92 -5.49 -30.02
CA LYS A 291 7.44 -6.72 -30.67
C LYS A 291 6.39 -7.82 -30.77
N ALA A 292 5.45 -7.90 -29.83
CA ALA A 292 4.34 -8.85 -29.90
C ALA A 292 3.34 -8.51 -31.01
N GLU A 293 3.13 -7.22 -31.30
CA GLU A 293 2.43 -6.77 -32.51
C GLU A 293 3.27 -7.11 -33.77
N ASP A 294 4.56 -6.75 -33.80
CA ASP A 294 5.43 -7.02 -34.96
C ASP A 294 5.51 -8.52 -35.30
N ALA A 295 5.44 -9.41 -34.32
CA ALA A 295 5.44 -10.87 -34.51
C ALA A 295 4.22 -11.39 -35.29
N GLN A 296 3.13 -10.61 -35.34
CA GLN A 296 1.92 -10.95 -36.08
C GLN A 296 1.88 -10.32 -37.47
N PHE A 297 2.83 -9.43 -37.80
CA PHE A 297 2.85 -8.70 -39.07
C PHE A 297 3.12 -9.62 -40.26
N ASP A 298 4.23 -10.37 -40.23
CA ASP A 298 4.71 -11.21 -41.34
C ASP A 298 4.67 -12.70 -40.95
N VAL A 299 3.66 -13.42 -41.46
CA VAL A 299 3.44 -14.84 -41.18
C VAL A 299 3.55 -15.65 -42.47
N ARG A 300 4.29 -16.76 -42.39
CA ARG A 300 4.34 -17.80 -43.41
C ARG A 300 3.52 -19.00 -42.94
N ARG A 301 2.82 -19.64 -43.86
CA ARG A 301 2.09 -20.89 -43.62
C ARG A 301 2.63 -21.94 -44.55
N GLY A 302 2.83 -23.15 -44.06
CA GLY A 302 3.30 -24.24 -44.89
C GLY A 302 2.67 -25.58 -44.52
N ARG A 303 2.76 -26.50 -45.47
CA ARG A 303 2.40 -27.91 -45.31
C ARG A 303 3.59 -28.76 -45.73
N ALA A 304 3.92 -29.79 -44.97
CA ALA A 304 5.09 -30.61 -45.21
C ALA A 304 4.95 -32.05 -44.70
N SER A 305 5.79 -32.93 -45.23
CA SER A 305 6.04 -34.30 -44.73
C SER A 305 7.31 -34.39 -43.87
N VAL A 306 8.00 -33.27 -43.64
CA VAL A 306 9.30 -33.21 -42.95
C VAL A 306 9.12 -33.47 -41.47
N ARG A 307 9.56 -34.67 -41.03
CA ARG A 307 9.26 -35.18 -39.68
C ARG A 307 9.92 -34.37 -38.58
N SER A 308 11.04 -33.71 -38.84
CA SER A 308 11.82 -32.94 -37.86
C SER A 308 11.33 -31.50 -37.59
N LEU A 309 10.33 -30.98 -38.34
CA LEU A 309 9.84 -29.60 -38.19
C LEU A 309 9.17 -29.34 -36.84
N ALA A 310 9.85 -28.73 -35.87
CA ALA A 310 9.33 -28.51 -34.51
C ALA A 310 9.08 -27.04 -34.17
N THR A 311 8.01 -26.77 -33.42
CA THR A 311 7.77 -25.43 -32.87
C THR A 311 8.94 -25.00 -32.00
N GLY A 312 9.44 -23.77 -32.21
CA GLY A 312 10.66 -23.29 -31.55
C GLY A 312 11.98 -23.69 -32.22
N SER A 313 11.93 -24.41 -33.35
CA SER A 313 13.10 -24.71 -34.18
C SER A 313 13.16 -23.84 -35.44
N LYS A 314 14.39 -23.71 -35.99
CA LYS A 314 14.66 -23.01 -37.24
C LYS A 314 14.86 -23.98 -38.40
N PHE A 315 14.45 -23.58 -39.60
CA PHE A 315 14.80 -24.26 -40.85
C PHE A 315 15.13 -23.24 -41.93
N THR A 316 15.84 -23.66 -42.98
CA THR A 316 16.11 -22.84 -44.16
C THR A 316 15.30 -23.37 -45.34
N LEU A 317 14.38 -22.57 -45.88
CA LEU A 317 13.65 -22.92 -47.10
C LEU A 317 14.59 -22.82 -48.31
N LYS A 318 14.52 -23.79 -49.21
CA LYS A 318 15.25 -23.80 -50.48
C LYS A 318 14.36 -24.23 -51.63
N GLU A 319 14.81 -23.88 -52.83
CA GLU A 319 14.17 -24.25 -54.11
C GLU A 319 12.76 -23.69 -54.31
N HIS A 320 12.33 -22.73 -53.48
CA HIS A 320 11.10 -21.99 -53.75
C HIS A 320 11.27 -21.11 -55.01
N PRO A 321 10.30 -21.11 -55.97
CA PRO A 321 10.40 -20.35 -57.21
C PRO A 321 10.59 -18.84 -57.02
N ASP A 322 9.91 -18.26 -56.03
CA ASP A 322 10.21 -16.92 -55.54
C ASP A 322 11.45 -16.97 -54.64
N LYS A 323 12.57 -16.43 -55.17
CA LYS A 323 13.86 -16.43 -54.49
C LYS A 323 13.86 -15.70 -53.16
N SER A 324 12.97 -14.72 -52.97
CA SER A 324 12.87 -13.96 -51.72
C SER A 324 12.38 -14.82 -50.54
N GLN A 325 11.69 -15.92 -50.84
CA GLN A 325 11.22 -16.88 -49.84
C GLN A 325 12.31 -17.87 -49.40
N ASN A 326 13.44 -17.97 -50.10
CA ASN A 326 14.51 -18.89 -49.72
C ASN A 326 15.35 -18.29 -48.58
N ALA A 327 14.83 -18.35 -47.36
CA ALA A 327 15.40 -17.77 -46.17
C ALA A 327 15.34 -18.72 -44.96
N GLU A 328 15.93 -18.28 -43.84
CA GLU A 328 15.80 -18.97 -42.56
C GLU A 328 14.54 -18.52 -41.83
N TYR A 329 13.76 -19.49 -41.36
CA TYR A 329 12.48 -19.28 -40.68
C TYR A 329 12.46 -19.97 -39.32
N LEU A 330 11.78 -19.36 -38.36
CA LEU A 330 11.44 -19.92 -37.05
C LEU A 330 9.99 -20.42 -37.09
N ILE A 331 9.78 -21.68 -36.72
CA ILE A 331 8.44 -22.27 -36.63
C ILE A 331 7.76 -21.76 -35.35
N THR A 332 6.66 -21.03 -35.50
CA THR A 332 5.91 -20.41 -34.41
C THR A 332 4.72 -21.24 -33.96
N SER A 333 4.15 -22.04 -34.86
CA SER A 333 3.06 -22.98 -34.57
C SER A 333 3.14 -24.16 -35.52
N ALA A 334 2.69 -25.31 -35.07
CA ALA A 334 2.58 -26.48 -35.91
C ALA A 334 1.46 -27.42 -35.43
N LYS A 335 0.75 -27.99 -36.39
CA LYS A 335 -0.27 -29.00 -36.22
C LYS A 335 0.17 -30.26 -36.95
N TYR A 336 0.45 -31.31 -36.20
CA TYR A 336 0.96 -32.59 -36.68
C TYR A 336 -0.19 -33.59 -36.76
N TYR A 337 -0.21 -34.35 -37.84
CA TYR A 337 -1.14 -35.45 -38.07
C TYR A 337 -0.31 -36.71 -38.27
N LEU A 338 -0.48 -37.67 -37.36
CA LEU A 338 0.25 -38.95 -37.35
C LEU A 338 -0.76 -40.08 -37.48
N GLN A 339 -0.49 -41.08 -38.32
CA GLN A 339 -1.32 -42.28 -38.41
C GLN A 339 -0.52 -43.50 -38.86
N THR A 340 -0.93 -44.68 -38.43
CA THR A 340 -0.44 -45.95 -38.97
C THR A 340 -0.97 -46.16 -40.39
N THR A 341 -0.13 -46.64 -41.32
CA THR A 341 -0.49 -46.91 -42.72
C THR A 341 -0.82 -48.39 -42.98
N GLU A 342 -1.24 -48.74 -44.20
CA GLU A 342 -1.74 -50.09 -44.56
C GLU A 342 -0.73 -51.24 -44.33
N GLY A 343 0.57 -50.93 -44.23
CA GLY A 343 1.64 -51.91 -43.95
C GLY A 343 1.65 -52.52 -42.54
N TYR A 344 0.82 -52.02 -41.62
CA TYR A 344 0.73 -52.50 -40.22
C TYR A 344 -0.32 -53.60 -39.99
N GLY A 345 -0.95 -54.09 -41.07
CA GLY A 345 -1.94 -55.18 -41.00
C GLY A 345 -3.34 -54.74 -40.57
N PHE A 346 -3.65 -53.45 -40.71
CA PHE A 346 -4.94 -52.86 -40.40
C PHE A 346 -5.44 -52.06 -41.61
N GLU A 347 -6.55 -52.46 -42.24
CA GLU A 347 -7.16 -51.63 -43.28
C GLU A 347 -7.92 -50.45 -42.66
N LYS A 348 -7.80 -49.26 -43.25
CA LYS A 348 -8.38 -48.00 -42.75
C LYS A 348 -9.88 -48.11 -42.42
N LYS A 349 -10.63 -48.93 -43.16
CA LYS A 349 -12.08 -49.10 -42.99
C LYS A 349 -12.49 -50.00 -41.83
N ASP A 350 -11.63 -50.92 -41.37
CA ASP A 350 -12.07 -51.97 -40.44
C ASP A 350 -12.18 -51.44 -39.00
N LEU A 351 -11.34 -50.47 -38.63
CA LEU A 351 -11.22 -49.98 -37.26
C LEU A 351 -11.80 -48.58 -37.04
N ASP A 352 -12.17 -47.83 -38.07
CA ASP A 352 -12.69 -46.46 -37.93
C ASP A 352 -14.04 -46.44 -37.20
N LEU A 353 -14.07 -45.83 -36.02
CA LEU A 353 -15.31 -45.50 -35.32
C LEU A 353 -15.92 -44.25 -35.95
N ASP A 354 -17.22 -44.28 -36.21
CA ASP A 354 -18.02 -43.12 -36.67
C ASP A 354 -18.30 -42.15 -35.51
N THR A 355 -17.32 -41.97 -34.61
CA THR A 355 -17.40 -41.08 -33.45
C THR A 355 -16.94 -39.67 -33.79
N GLY A 356 -16.29 -39.46 -34.93
CA GLY A 356 -15.74 -38.15 -35.33
C GLY A 356 -14.66 -37.60 -34.38
N ALA A 357 -14.07 -38.45 -33.54
CA ALA A 357 -13.25 -37.99 -32.41
C ALA A 357 -11.93 -37.30 -32.81
N LEU A 358 -11.39 -37.60 -33.99
CA LEU A 358 -10.19 -37.01 -34.55
C LEU A 358 -10.38 -36.78 -36.06
N GLU A 359 -10.44 -35.51 -36.46
CA GLU A 359 -10.52 -35.11 -37.87
C GLU A 359 -9.13 -35.11 -38.52
N PHE A 360 -9.01 -35.83 -39.63
CA PHE A 360 -7.80 -35.89 -40.46
C PHE A 360 -8.13 -35.31 -41.84
N PRO A 361 -7.20 -34.61 -42.49
CA PRO A 361 -7.39 -34.17 -43.87
C PRO A 361 -7.64 -35.37 -44.80
N ASP A 362 -8.61 -35.23 -45.71
CA ASP A 362 -9.14 -36.29 -46.59
C ASP A 362 -8.05 -36.99 -47.44
N ASP A 363 -6.93 -36.31 -47.71
CA ASP A 363 -5.84 -36.75 -48.60
C ASP A 363 -4.60 -37.32 -47.85
N SER A 364 -4.74 -37.67 -46.57
CA SER A 364 -3.57 -37.88 -45.69
C SER A 364 -2.96 -39.28 -45.70
N GLY A 365 -3.14 -40.16 -46.71
CA GLY A 365 -2.67 -41.57 -46.72
C GLY A 365 -1.18 -41.84 -46.37
N GLN A 366 -0.41 -40.78 -46.14
CA GLN A 366 0.90 -40.75 -45.49
C GLN A 366 0.84 -41.00 -43.97
N MET A 367 1.97 -41.45 -43.41
CA MET A 367 2.12 -41.69 -41.97
C MET A 367 2.20 -40.38 -41.15
N PHE A 368 2.74 -39.32 -41.75
CA PHE A 368 3.01 -38.06 -41.09
C PHE A 368 2.75 -36.88 -42.02
N MET A 369 2.12 -35.84 -41.48
CA MET A 369 1.95 -34.55 -42.13
C MET A 369 2.01 -33.45 -41.07
N VAL A 370 2.56 -32.30 -41.43
CA VAL A 370 2.55 -31.10 -40.59
C VAL A 370 2.03 -29.91 -41.37
N GLU A 371 1.09 -29.19 -40.76
CA GLU A 371 0.72 -27.82 -41.13
C GLU A 371 1.38 -26.88 -40.13
N PHE A 372 2.09 -25.85 -40.59
CA PHE A 372 2.85 -24.99 -39.69
C PHE A 372 2.76 -23.52 -40.06
N GLN A 373 3.01 -22.69 -39.06
CA GLN A 373 3.28 -21.27 -39.22
C GLN A 373 4.74 -20.99 -38.91
N ALA A 374 5.33 -20.07 -39.66
CA ALA A 374 6.69 -19.63 -39.45
C ALA A 374 6.83 -18.13 -39.70
N GLN A 375 7.90 -17.56 -39.17
CA GLN A 375 8.30 -16.17 -39.38
C GLN A 375 9.78 -16.12 -39.73
N PRO A 376 10.29 -15.06 -40.37
CA PRO A 376 11.73 -14.89 -40.57
C PRO A 376 12.49 -15.09 -39.25
N ALA A 377 13.56 -15.89 -39.24
CA ALA A 377 14.23 -16.29 -37.99
C ALA A 377 14.87 -15.11 -37.21
N LYS A 378 15.00 -13.94 -37.85
CA LYS A 378 15.49 -12.70 -37.25
C LYS A 378 14.39 -11.91 -36.51
N THR A 379 13.11 -12.23 -36.72
CA THR A 379 12.01 -11.57 -36.04
C THR A 379 12.10 -11.87 -34.54
N ASP A 380 12.10 -10.82 -33.72
CA ASP A 380 12.19 -10.94 -32.28
C ASP A 380 10.81 -11.22 -31.69
N PHE A 381 10.42 -12.50 -31.73
CA PHE A 381 9.12 -12.96 -31.27
C PHE A 381 8.85 -12.60 -29.80
N LYS A 382 7.62 -12.15 -29.55
CA LYS A 382 7.04 -12.00 -28.21
C LYS A 382 5.61 -12.50 -28.26
N SER A 383 5.17 -13.19 -27.22
CA SER A 383 3.79 -13.65 -27.13
C SER A 383 2.84 -12.45 -27.02
N PRO A 384 1.70 -12.46 -27.73
CA PRO A 384 0.66 -11.46 -27.54
C PRO A 384 0.18 -11.42 -26.09
N ARG A 385 -0.21 -10.24 -25.61
CA ARG A 385 -0.78 -10.06 -24.26
C ARG A 385 -2.25 -10.48 -24.26
N THR A 386 -2.50 -11.77 -24.02
CA THR A 386 -3.84 -12.38 -24.06
C THR A 386 -4.44 -12.63 -22.69
N ILE A 387 -3.61 -12.78 -21.65
CA ILE A 387 -4.09 -13.01 -20.29
C ILE A 387 -4.33 -11.64 -19.63
N PRO A 388 -5.58 -11.31 -19.23
CA PRO A 388 -5.88 -10.06 -18.56
C PRO A 388 -5.18 -10.01 -17.19
N TRP A 389 -4.88 -8.80 -16.73
CA TRP A 389 -4.44 -8.61 -15.35
C TRP A 389 -5.62 -8.89 -14.39
N PRO A 390 -5.39 -9.52 -13.22
CA PRO A 390 -6.45 -9.68 -12.24
C PRO A 390 -6.96 -8.32 -11.74
N GLU A 391 -8.27 -8.22 -11.49
CA GLU A 391 -8.90 -6.99 -11.01
C GLU A 391 -9.64 -7.23 -9.69
N ILE A 392 -9.54 -6.28 -8.77
CA ILE A 392 -10.35 -6.17 -7.57
C ILE A 392 -11.34 -5.02 -7.77
N SER A 393 -12.56 -5.35 -8.22
CA SER A 393 -13.61 -4.36 -8.51
C SER A 393 -14.21 -3.67 -7.27
N GLY A 394 -13.65 -3.89 -6.07
CA GLY A 394 -14.20 -3.39 -4.81
C GLY A 394 -13.13 -3.03 -3.80
N LEU A 395 -13.51 -3.04 -2.52
CA LEU A 395 -12.59 -2.84 -1.41
C LEU A 395 -12.42 -4.13 -0.62
N HIS A 396 -11.29 -4.24 0.07
CA HIS A 396 -11.06 -5.23 1.12
C HIS A 396 -10.90 -4.51 2.45
N THR A 397 -11.10 -5.23 3.56
CA THR A 397 -10.54 -4.80 4.84
C THR A 397 -9.26 -5.57 5.11
N ALA A 398 -8.37 -4.97 5.89
CA ALA A 398 -7.09 -5.55 6.26
C ALA A 398 -6.70 -5.07 7.66
N ILE A 399 -5.80 -5.79 8.32
CA ILE A 399 -5.31 -5.42 9.66
C ILE A 399 -3.94 -4.78 9.52
N VAL A 400 -3.73 -3.62 10.14
CA VAL A 400 -2.44 -2.94 10.14
C VAL A 400 -1.37 -3.78 10.84
N THR A 401 -0.21 -3.96 10.21
CA THR A 401 0.93 -4.71 10.73
C THR A 401 2.16 -3.82 10.87
N GLY A 402 3.18 -4.33 11.55
CA GLY A 402 4.44 -3.63 11.69
C GLY A 402 5.44 -4.42 12.52
N LYS A 403 6.56 -3.78 12.82
CA LYS A 403 7.67 -4.42 13.53
C LYS A 403 7.26 -4.78 14.95
N SER A 404 7.67 -5.96 15.42
CA SER A 404 7.41 -6.41 16.79
C SER A 404 7.89 -5.38 17.83
N GLY A 405 7.05 -5.08 18.82
CA GLY A 405 7.32 -4.10 19.88
C GLY A 405 6.99 -2.63 19.52
N GLU A 406 6.50 -2.38 18.30
CA GLU A 406 5.94 -1.09 17.88
C GLU A 406 4.42 -1.05 18.06
N GLU A 407 3.87 0.16 18.21
CA GLU A 407 2.42 0.42 18.11
C GLU A 407 2.07 1.10 16.78
N ILE A 408 3.03 1.82 16.21
CA ILE A 408 2.90 2.60 14.98
C ILE A 408 4.12 2.25 14.12
N TRP A 409 3.88 1.84 12.88
CA TRP A 409 4.93 1.52 11.93
C TRP A 409 4.62 2.23 10.61
N THR A 410 5.34 3.33 10.35
CA THR A 410 5.14 4.21 9.21
C THR A 410 6.46 4.67 8.63
N ASP A 411 6.44 5.07 7.36
CA ASP A 411 7.57 5.67 6.68
C ASP A 411 7.43 7.20 6.53
N LYS A 412 8.36 7.83 5.79
CA LYS A 412 8.42 9.29 5.56
C LYS A 412 7.19 9.87 4.84
N TYR A 413 6.33 9.04 4.24
CA TYR A 413 5.12 9.45 3.54
C TYR A 413 3.83 9.17 4.33
N GLY A 414 3.93 8.65 5.56
CA GLY A 414 2.75 8.28 6.34
C GLY A 414 2.10 6.96 5.88
N ARG A 415 2.85 6.11 5.16
CA ARG A 415 2.34 4.81 4.68
C ARG A 415 2.32 3.78 5.80
N ILE A 416 1.46 2.79 5.66
CA ILE A 416 1.33 1.66 6.60
C ILE A 416 1.63 0.33 5.92
N LYS A 417 1.72 -0.74 6.70
CA LYS A 417 1.69 -2.12 6.20
C LYS A 417 0.45 -2.81 6.75
N VAL A 418 -0.09 -3.77 5.99
CA VAL A 418 -1.32 -4.48 6.31
C VAL A 418 -1.24 -5.97 6.02
N GLN A 419 -1.99 -6.78 6.75
CA GLN A 419 -2.27 -8.18 6.45
C GLN A 419 -3.69 -8.26 5.85
N PHE A 420 -3.80 -8.69 4.60
CA PHE A 420 -5.10 -9.01 4.00
C PHE A 420 -5.65 -10.32 4.59
N HIS A 421 -6.98 -10.43 4.69
CA HIS A 421 -7.63 -11.63 5.24
C HIS A 421 -7.45 -12.88 4.37
N TRP A 422 -7.27 -12.69 3.05
CA TRP A 422 -7.01 -13.77 2.11
C TRP A 422 -5.53 -14.16 2.03
N ASP A 423 -4.62 -13.36 2.58
CA ASP A 423 -3.19 -13.68 2.60
C ASP A 423 -2.93 -14.72 3.69
N ARG A 424 -2.68 -15.95 3.25
CA ARG A 424 -2.44 -17.13 4.11
C ARG A 424 -0.97 -17.31 4.47
N GLU A 425 -0.05 -16.68 3.73
CA GLU A 425 1.40 -16.86 3.90
C GLU A 425 2.03 -15.72 4.72
N GLY A 426 1.34 -14.58 4.85
CA GLY A 426 1.74 -13.46 5.69
C GLY A 426 1.87 -13.82 7.18
N LYS A 427 2.82 -13.16 7.84
CA LYS A 427 3.21 -13.42 9.23
C LYS A 427 2.74 -12.34 10.20
N LYS A 428 1.90 -11.41 9.74
CA LYS A 428 1.41 -10.25 10.51
C LYS A 428 2.56 -9.38 11.08
N ASP A 429 3.60 -9.19 10.28
CA ASP A 429 4.84 -8.47 10.63
C ASP A 429 5.15 -7.32 9.65
N GLU A 430 6.32 -6.69 9.78
CA GLU A 430 6.76 -5.60 8.89
C GLU A 430 7.13 -6.05 7.47
N LYS A 431 7.07 -7.34 7.16
CA LYS A 431 7.41 -7.91 5.84
C LYS A 431 6.19 -8.46 5.12
N THR A 432 5.02 -8.39 5.74
CA THR A 432 3.77 -8.98 5.23
C THR A 432 3.32 -8.39 3.89
N THR A 433 3.45 -7.07 3.73
CA THR A 433 3.06 -6.39 2.48
C THR A 433 3.99 -5.20 2.19
N CYS A 434 3.77 -4.54 1.05
CA CYS A 434 4.43 -3.30 0.66
C CYS A 434 4.02 -2.12 1.54
N TRP A 435 4.55 -0.93 1.27
CA TRP A 435 4.06 0.28 1.92
C TRP A 435 2.79 0.80 1.23
N VAL A 436 1.67 0.80 1.96
CA VAL A 436 0.35 1.22 1.51
C VAL A 436 0.10 2.68 1.88
N ARG A 437 -0.23 3.53 0.90
CA ARG A 437 -0.57 4.94 1.15
C ARG A 437 -1.90 5.05 1.89
N VAL A 438 -2.01 6.01 2.81
CA VAL A 438 -3.22 6.28 3.58
C VAL A 438 -3.84 7.58 3.09
N VAL A 439 -5.11 7.51 2.68
CA VAL A 439 -5.92 8.70 2.39
C VAL A 439 -6.10 9.48 3.68
N THR A 440 -5.78 10.78 3.63
CA THR A 440 -6.05 11.72 4.73
C THR A 440 -7.22 12.63 4.33
N PRO A 441 -8.08 13.05 5.28
CA PRO A 441 -9.19 13.96 4.98
C PRO A 441 -8.75 15.31 4.39
N TRP A 442 -7.52 15.76 4.68
CA TRP A 442 -7.01 17.03 4.17
C TRP A 442 -5.48 17.04 4.07
N SER A 443 -4.94 17.37 2.91
CA SER A 443 -3.49 17.44 2.66
C SER A 443 -3.08 18.62 1.79
N GLY A 444 -1.92 19.19 2.07
CA GLY A 444 -1.21 20.15 1.22
C GLY A 444 0.30 20.07 1.41
N LYS A 445 1.03 21.01 0.80
CA LYS A 445 2.51 21.06 0.86
C LYS A 445 2.99 21.36 2.30
N ASN A 446 3.26 20.33 3.09
CA ASN A 446 3.65 20.39 4.51
C ASN A 446 2.58 20.99 5.45
N TRP A 447 1.30 20.80 5.15
CA TRP A 447 0.19 21.18 6.01
C TRP A 447 -1.02 20.25 5.76
N GLY A 448 -1.93 20.12 6.72
CA GLY A 448 -3.11 19.26 6.62
C GLY A 448 -3.37 18.43 7.88
N MET A 449 -4.19 17.39 7.76
CA MET A 449 -4.49 16.43 8.82
C MET A 449 -3.56 15.21 8.72
N VAL A 450 -3.10 14.72 9.87
CA VAL A 450 -2.28 13.51 9.97
C VAL A 450 -2.80 12.63 11.09
N SER A 451 -3.28 11.44 10.74
CA SER A 451 -3.66 10.39 11.69
C SER A 451 -3.28 9.05 11.10
N ILE A 452 -2.19 8.47 11.60
CA ILE A 452 -1.64 7.22 11.07
C ILE A 452 -2.34 6.03 11.72
N PRO A 453 -2.91 5.09 10.95
CA PRO A 453 -3.44 3.83 11.47
C PRO A 453 -2.38 3.07 12.26
N ARG A 454 -2.76 2.54 13.42
CA ARG A 454 -1.89 1.80 14.35
C ARG A 454 -1.96 0.31 14.11
N ILE A 455 -0.90 -0.40 14.46
CA ILE A 455 -0.82 -1.86 14.36
C ILE A 455 -2.01 -2.49 15.11
N GLY A 456 -2.67 -3.44 14.47
CA GLY A 456 -3.86 -4.13 14.98
C GLY A 456 -5.20 -3.48 14.62
N GLN A 457 -5.22 -2.25 14.12
CA GLN A 457 -6.46 -1.61 13.67
C GLN A 457 -6.92 -2.18 12.32
N GLU A 458 -8.24 -2.22 12.11
CA GLU A 458 -8.82 -2.59 10.83
C GLU A 458 -8.96 -1.37 9.92
N VAL A 459 -8.47 -1.53 8.69
CA VAL A 459 -8.48 -0.49 7.65
C VAL A 459 -9.17 -0.99 6.39
N VAL A 460 -9.69 -0.03 5.62
CA VAL A 460 -10.30 -0.25 4.31
C VAL A 460 -9.26 -0.02 3.23
N ILE A 461 -9.04 -1.01 2.37
CA ILE A 461 -8.09 -0.98 1.26
C ILE A 461 -8.84 -1.01 -0.06
N GLN A 462 -8.62 0.00 -0.89
CA GLN A 462 -8.95 0.01 -2.31
C GLN A 462 -7.69 -0.24 -3.15
N PHE A 463 -7.86 -0.38 -4.46
CA PHE A 463 -6.80 -0.72 -5.39
C PHE A 463 -6.87 0.25 -6.57
N GLU A 464 -5.76 0.94 -6.88
CA GLU A 464 -5.73 1.90 -8.00
C GLU A 464 -6.03 1.15 -9.31
N GLU A 465 -7.03 1.59 -10.08
CA GLU A 465 -7.53 0.90 -11.29
C GLU A 465 -7.94 -0.57 -11.04
N GLY A 466 -8.25 -0.93 -9.79
CA GLY A 466 -8.55 -2.31 -9.40
C GLY A 466 -7.31 -3.23 -9.35
N ASP A 467 -6.10 -2.72 -9.59
CA ASP A 467 -4.86 -3.50 -9.65
C ASP A 467 -4.45 -4.04 -8.26
N PRO A 468 -4.43 -5.36 -8.04
CA PRO A 468 -4.00 -5.98 -6.78
C PRO A 468 -2.61 -5.54 -6.29
N ASP A 469 -1.74 -5.09 -7.21
CA ASP A 469 -0.38 -4.63 -6.90
C ASP A 469 -0.33 -3.18 -6.38
N ARG A 470 -1.46 -2.44 -6.41
CA ARG A 470 -1.55 -1.03 -6.03
C ARG A 470 -2.56 -0.76 -4.92
N PRO A 471 -2.37 -1.32 -3.72
CA PRO A 471 -3.24 -1.05 -2.58
C PRO A 471 -3.13 0.40 -2.08
N ILE A 472 -4.27 0.99 -1.73
CA ILE A 472 -4.40 2.28 -1.06
C ILE A 472 -5.41 2.18 0.09
N CYS A 473 -5.01 2.63 1.28
CA CYS A 473 -5.87 2.65 2.45
C CYS A 473 -6.79 3.88 2.39
N THR A 474 -8.10 3.67 2.31
CA THR A 474 -9.09 4.75 2.12
C THR A 474 -9.94 5.03 3.36
N GLY A 475 -9.83 4.22 4.40
CA GLY A 475 -10.60 4.41 5.62
C GLY A 475 -10.21 3.47 6.76
N MET A 476 -10.90 3.62 7.89
CA MET A 476 -10.73 2.82 9.11
C MET A 476 -12.09 2.39 9.63
N LEU A 477 -12.14 1.23 10.28
CA LEU A 477 -13.37 0.67 10.85
C LEU A 477 -13.18 0.33 12.33
N TYR A 478 -14.26 0.47 13.09
CA TYR A 478 -14.37 -0.15 14.40
C TYR A 478 -14.85 -1.60 14.25
N ASN A 479 -14.41 -2.48 15.16
CA ASN A 479 -14.81 -3.87 15.25
C ASN A 479 -14.81 -4.33 16.71
N ALA A 480 -15.02 -5.63 16.98
CA ALA A 480 -15.11 -6.13 18.36
C ALA A 480 -13.81 -5.95 19.19
N ASP A 481 -12.64 -5.94 18.53
CA ASP A 481 -11.34 -5.71 19.17
C ASP A 481 -11.03 -4.21 19.29
N THR A 482 -11.53 -3.41 18.35
CA THR A 482 -11.38 -1.95 18.31
C THR A 482 -12.76 -1.31 18.38
N MET A 483 -13.33 -1.19 19.58
CA MET A 483 -14.65 -0.59 19.78
C MET A 483 -14.62 0.95 19.68
N PRO A 484 -15.75 1.60 19.33
CA PRO A 484 -15.89 3.05 19.37
C PRO A 484 -15.54 3.64 20.76
N PRO A 485 -15.01 4.88 20.83
CA PRO A 485 -14.55 5.49 22.08
C PRO A 485 -15.67 5.87 23.06
N TYR A 486 -16.91 5.99 22.56
CA TYR A 486 -18.10 6.31 23.33
C TYR A 486 -18.99 5.07 23.37
N SER A 487 -19.63 4.81 24.51
CA SER A 487 -20.48 3.61 24.65
C SER A 487 -21.76 3.81 23.82
N LEU A 488 -21.92 3.00 22.78
CA LEU A 488 -23.07 3.03 21.88
C LEU A 488 -24.01 1.85 22.17
N PRO A 489 -25.35 2.03 22.04
CA PRO A 489 -26.04 3.22 21.49
C PRO A 489 -26.30 4.34 22.51
N ASP A 490 -25.99 4.16 23.80
CA ASP A 490 -26.36 5.09 24.88
C ASP A 490 -25.88 6.53 24.67
N ASN A 491 -24.72 6.72 24.03
CA ASN A 491 -24.11 8.03 23.75
C ASN A 491 -24.12 8.38 22.25
N GLN A 492 -25.18 8.05 21.53
CA GLN A 492 -25.30 8.30 20.08
C GLN A 492 -25.25 9.79 19.66
N THR A 493 -25.41 10.73 20.60
CA THR A 493 -25.28 12.18 20.39
C THR A 493 -23.86 12.70 20.65
N GLN A 494 -22.92 11.84 21.05
CA GLN A 494 -21.52 12.22 21.24
C GLN A 494 -20.71 12.03 19.96
N SER A 495 -19.92 13.05 19.62
CA SER A 495 -19.00 13.04 18.49
C SER A 495 -17.65 13.66 18.88
N GLY A 496 -16.59 13.38 18.13
CA GLY A 496 -15.29 14.03 18.36
C GLY A 496 -14.07 13.18 18.06
N ILE A 497 -12.92 13.61 18.59
CA ILE A 497 -11.62 12.99 18.38
C ILE A 497 -11.06 12.60 19.74
N LYS A 498 -10.83 11.30 19.94
CA LYS A 498 -10.15 10.74 21.11
C LYS A 498 -8.87 10.03 20.68
N THR A 499 -7.75 10.48 21.21
CA THR A 499 -6.42 9.92 20.92
C THR A 499 -6.02 8.88 21.97
N ARG A 500 -4.81 8.31 21.86
CA ARG A 500 -4.22 7.43 22.87
C ARG A 500 -2.73 7.73 22.96
N SER A 501 -2.19 7.91 24.16
CA SER A 501 -0.73 8.01 24.35
C SER A 501 -0.02 6.81 23.73
N SER A 502 1.16 7.02 23.16
CA SER A 502 1.98 5.96 22.56
C SER A 502 3.45 6.20 22.93
N LYS A 503 4.24 5.18 23.28
CA LYS A 503 3.87 3.76 23.44
C LYS A 503 3.28 3.46 24.81
N LYS A 504 2.54 2.35 24.93
CA LYS A 504 1.97 1.76 26.16
C LYS A 504 0.92 2.65 26.84
N GLY A 505 0.11 3.35 26.07
CA GLY A 505 -1.03 4.09 26.62
C GLY A 505 -2.11 3.15 27.17
N SER A 506 -2.70 3.50 28.30
CA SER A 506 -3.88 2.83 28.87
C SER A 506 -5.16 3.56 28.50
N ALA A 507 -6.32 3.02 28.89
CA ALA A 507 -7.63 3.65 28.74
C ALA A 507 -7.72 5.09 29.30
N ASP A 508 -6.86 5.44 30.26
CA ASP A 508 -6.85 6.74 30.94
C ASP A 508 -5.87 7.75 30.33
N THR A 509 -4.98 7.33 29.43
CA THR A 509 -3.95 8.22 28.86
C THR A 509 -4.33 8.68 27.46
N TYR A 510 -4.98 9.85 27.34
CA TYR A 510 -5.49 10.37 26.07
C TYR A 510 -5.69 11.89 26.05
N ASN A 511 -5.61 12.47 24.84
CA ASN A 511 -6.18 13.79 24.54
C ASN A 511 -7.54 13.61 23.86
N GLU A 512 -8.48 14.51 24.11
CA GLU A 512 -9.85 14.44 23.59
C GLU A 512 -10.40 15.83 23.26
N LEU A 513 -11.13 15.91 22.14
CA LEU A 513 -12.09 16.96 21.84
C LEU A 513 -13.42 16.26 21.57
N MET A 514 -14.37 16.42 22.48
CA MET A 514 -15.69 15.77 22.43
C MET A 514 -16.80 16.83 22.42
N PHE A 515 -17.80 16.58 21.58
CA PHE A 515 -19.04 17.34 21.46
C PHE A 515 -20.20 16.43 21.85
N GLU A 516 -21.03 16.87 22.80
CA GLU A 516 -22.30 16.27 23.18
C GLU A 516 -23.42 17.15 22.65
N ASP A 517 -24.23 16.60 21.75
CA ASP A 517 -25.34 17.30 21.11
C ASP A 517 -26.71 16.91 21.71
N LYS A 518 -26.71 16.26 22.88
CA LYS A 518 -27.95 16.01 23.61
C LYS A 518 -28.58 17.34 24.02
N LYS A 519 -29.75 17.60 23.45
CA LYS A 519 -30.54 18.80 23.70
C LYS A 519 -30.70 19.09 25.21
N ASP A 520 -30.48 20.35 25.57
CA ASP A 520 -30.56 20.88 26.95
C ASP A 520 -29.50 20.28 27.90
N ALA A 521 -28.49 19.59 27.35
CA ALA A 521 -27.36 18.98 28.05
C ALA A 521 -26.08 19.04 27.18
N GLU A 522 -26.00 20.01 26.28
CA GLU A 522 -24.90 20.15 25.33
C GLU A 522 -23.57 20.43 26.05
N LEU A 523 -22.49 19.81 25.57
CA LEU A 523 -21.17 19.95 26.17
C LEU A 523 -20.08 19.92 25.12
N VAL A 524 -19.11 20.83 25.24
CA VAL A 524 -17.80 20.70 24.59
C VAL A 524 -16.77 20.38 25.66
N ARG A 525 -16.15 19.20 25.58
CA ARG A 525 -15.07 18.79 26.47
C ARG A 525 -13.75 18.79 25.71
N PHE A 526 -12.78 19.52 26.24
CA PHE A 526 -11.39 19.48 25.80
C PHE A 526 -10.51 18.91 26.92
N GLN A 527 -9.78 17.85 26.63
CA GLN A 527 -8.83 17.23 27.55
C GLN A 527 -7.44 17.18 26.93
N ALA A 528 -6.46 17.70 27.65
CA ALA A 528 -5.04 17.49 27.38
C ALA A 528 -4.46 16.50 28.40
N GLN A 529 -3.76 15.46 27.92
CA GLN A 529 -3.17 14.44 28.79
C GLN A 529 -2.03 15.00 29.66
N LYS A 530 -1.33 16.02 29.18
CA LYS A 530 -0.15 16.59 29.85
C LYS A 530 -0.10 18.11 29.69
N ASP A 531 0.56 18.59 28.65
CA ASP A 531 0.79 20.01 28.40
C ASP A 531 -0.32 20.55 27.47
N HIS A 532 -0.83 21.75 27.76
CA HIS A 532 -1.76 22.48 26.89
C HIS A 532 -1.21 23.88 26.63
N GLU A 533 -0.88 24.16 25.37
CA GLU A 533 -0.38 25.45 24.93
C GLU A 533 -1.37 26.08 23.93
N LYS A 534 -1.74 27.34 24.16
CA LYS A 534 -2.59 28.13 23.27
C LYS A 534 -1.81 29.36 22.78
N LEU A 535 -1.49 29.38 21.49
CA LEU A 535 -0.86 30.53 20.83
C LEU A 535 -1.87 31.28 19.95
N VAL A 536 -2.12 32.56 20.28
CA VAL A 536 -2.99 33.43 19.49
C VAL A 536 -2.17 34.62 18.99
N LYS A 537 -2.10 34.79 17.65
CA LYS A 537 -1.24 35.79 17.01
C LYS A 537 -1.86 37.20 16.92
N ASN A 538 -3.15 37.35 17.20
CA ASN A 538 -3.84 38.64 17.10
C ASN A 538 -4.74 38.90 18.32
N MET A 539 -5.96 38.36 18.32
CA MET A 539 -6.95 38.61 19.38
C MET A 539 -7.60 37.31 19.84
N SER A 540 -7.78 37.15 21.16
CA SER A 540 -8.58 36.09 21.77
C SER A 540 -9.71 36.73 22.57
N THR A 541 -10.96 36.47 22.20
CA THR A 541 -12.14 36.89 22.96
C THR A 541 -12.77 35.66 23.63
N ILE A 542 -13.12 35.77 24.90
CA ILE A 542 -13.84 34.73 25.64
C ILE A 542 -15.10 35.37 26.22
N THR A 543 -16.25 34.78 25.90
CA THR A 543 -17.56 35.19 26.42
C THR A 543 -18.24 33.97 27.01
N ILE A 544 -18.67 34.07 28.26
CA ILE A 544 -19.38 33.02 28.99
C ILE A 544 -20.72 33.61 29.43
N GLY A 545 -21.84 32.96 29.11
CA GLY A 545 -23.15 33.50 29.45
C GLY A 545 -24.32 32.61 29.04
N TYR A 546 -25.48 32.93 29.62
CA TYR A 546 -26.80 32.41 29.28
C TYR A 546 -27.77 33.61 29.38
N ASP A 547 -28.68 33.79 28.43
CA ASP A 547 -29.52 34.99 28.36
C ASP A 547 -30.56 35.09 29.50
N LYS A 548 -30.81 34.00 30.23
CA LYS A 548 -31.77 33.92 31.35
C LYS A 548 -31.25 33.06 32.51
N LEU A 549 -30.71 33.67 33.54
CA LEU A 549 -30.37 32.98 34.80
C LEU A 549 -31.64 32.40 35.45
N ASP A 550 -31.67 31.08 35.65
CA ASP A 550 -32.54 30.48 36.65
C ASP A 550 -31.99 30.84 38.04
N LYS A 551 -32.79 31.62 38.79
CA LYS A 551 -32.45 32.08 40.14
C LYS A 551 -32.47 30.90 41.10
N GLY A 552 -31.33 30.23 41.31
CA GLY A 552 -31.26 29.20 42.35
C GLY A 552 -29.95 28.45 42.58
N GLY A 553 -28.93 28.55 41.72
CA GLY A 553 -27.71 27.74 41.86
C GLY A 553 -26.51 28.51 42.42
N ASN A 554 -25.95 28.08 43.56
CA ASN A 554 -24.55 28.34 43.86
C ASN A 554 -23.70 27.50 42.89
N GLY A 555 -23.15 28.15 41.86
CA GLY A 555 -22.50 27.53 40.70
C GLY A 555 -23.44 27.45 39.50
N GLY A 556 -24.01 28.59 39.09
CA GLY A 556 -25.01 28.68 38.03
C GLY A 556 -24.44 28.95 36.63
N ASP A 557 -25.33 28.90 35.65
CA ASP A 557 -25.11 29.23 34.24
C ASP A 557 -24.33 30.54 34.05
N GLY A 558 -23.46 30.57 33.03
CA GLY A 558 -22.63 31.74 32.75
C GLY A 558 -21.40 31.90 33.65
N CYS A 559 -21.03 30.88 34.45
CA CYS A 559 -19.87 30.92 35.34
C CYS A 559 -18.54 30.54 34.64
N LEU A 560 -17.49 31.32 34.89
CA LEU A 560 -16.11 30.90 34.67
C LEU A 560 -15.49 30.48 36.02
N SER A 561 -15.25 29.18 36.18
CA SER A 561 -14.55 28.63 37.34
C SER A 561 -13.13 28.19 36.94
N GLN A 562 -12.12 28.77 37.60
CA GLN A 562 -10.72 28.45 37.37
C GLN A 562 -10.07 27.97 38.65
N VAL A 563 -9.50 26.76 38.62
CA VAL A 563 -8.79 26.16 39.75
C VAL A 563 -7.36 25.83 39.33
N VAL A 564 -6.40 26.41 40.04
CA VAL A 564 -4.97 26.19 39.78
C VAL A 564 -4.31 25.67 41.06
N LYS A 565 -3.67 24.50 40.96
CA LYS A 565 -3.09 23.83 42.14
C LYS A 565 -1.75 24.42 42.59
N LYS A 566 -1.07 25.15 41.71
CA LYS A 566 0.26 25.72 41.95
C LYS A 566 0.23 27.23 41.70
N ASN A 567 0.85 27.68 40.62
CA ASN A 567 1.09 29.08 40.30
C ASN A 567 0.20 29.56 39.15
N VAL A 568 -0.18 30.83 39.25
CA VAL A 568 -0.68 31.65 38.13
C VAL A 568 0.34 32.77 37.97
N ASP A 569 0.99 32.80 36.81
CA ASP A 569 1.91 33.88 36.44
C ASP A 569 1.29 34.64 35.27
N GLU A 570 0.98 35.91 35.49
CA GLU A 570 0.40 36.80 34.48
C GLU A 570 1.32 37.99 34.26
N THR A 571 1.70 38.23 33.00
CA THR A 571 2.60 39.32 32.62
C THR A 571 2.03 40.07 31.43
N ILE A 572 1.74 41.35 31.62
CA ILE A 572 1.39 42.28 30.56
C ILE A 572 2.65 43.10 30.26
N LYS A 573 3.26 42.86 29.09
CA LYS A 573 4.49 43.56 28.70
C LYS A 573 4.22 44.99 28.26
N GLU A 574 3.11 45.20 27.56
CA GLU A 574 2.71 46.48 26.99
C GLU A 574 1.17 46.60 27.06
N GLY A 575 0.68 47.82 27.30
CA GLY A 575 -0.75 48.12 27.40
C GLY A 575 -1.30 48.13 28.83
N ASP A 576 -2.62 48.12 28.93
CA ASP A 576 -3.36 48.35 30.17
C ASP A 576 -4.05 47.06 30.67
N HIS A 577 -4.17 46.92 31.99
CA HIS A 577 -5.05 45.94 32.63
C HIS A 577 -6.29 46.62 33.19
N THR A 578 -7.48 46.27 32.67
CA THR A 578 -8.75 46.80 33.19
C THR A 578 -9.58 45.69 33.81
N PHE A 579 -9.85 45.79 35.11
CA PHE A 579 -10.78 44.93 35.84
C PHE A 579 -12.02 45.73 36.25
N LYS A 580 -13.21 45.29 35.84
CA LYS A 580 -14.48 45.96 36.13
C LYS A 580 -15.53 44.94 36.57
N ILE A 581 -16.17 45.21 37.69
CA ILE A 581 -17.39 44.51 38.14
C ILE A 581 -18.53 45.53 38.02
N GLU A 582 -19.48 45.30 37.12
CA GLU A 582 -20.61 46.22 36.93
C GLU A 582 -21.65 46.08 38.04
N THR A 583 -21.91 44.84 38.47
CA THR A 583 -22.81 44.52 39.58
C THR A 583 -22.20 43.39 40.41
N GLY A 584 -22.40 43.42 41.73
CA GLY A 584 -21.89 42.42 42.66
C GLY A 584 -20.69 42.91 43.48
N SER A 585 -19.86 41.96 43.92
CA SER A 585 -18.77 42.20 44.87
C SER A 585 -17.50 41.46 44.49
N GLN A 586 -16.35 42.00 44.88
CA GLN A 586 -15.06 41.29 44.85
C GLN A 586 -14.69 40.82 46.25
N THR A 587 -14.21 39.58 46.39
CA THR A 587 -13.60 39.06 47.62
C THR A 587 -12.22 38.50 47.29
N ILE A 588 -11.20 38.88 48.05
CA ILE A 588 -9.81 38.39 47.90
C ILE A 588 -9.40 37.77 49.22
N ASN A 589 -9.05 36.48 49.21
CA ASN A 589 -8.58 35.75 50.38
C ASN A 589 -7.15 35.25 50.14
N ILE A 590 -6.18 35.80 50.87
CA ILE A 590 -4.76 35.46 50.77
C ILE A 590 -4.30 34.91 52.12
N LYS A 591 -3.70 33.71 52.11
CA LYS A 591 -3.32 33.01 53.34
C LYS A 591 -1.95 33.45 53.88
N THR A 592 -1.03 33.77 52.97
CA THR A 592 0.32 34.20 53.31
C THR A 592 0.44 35.71 53.05
N ASP A 593 1.20 36.11 52.04
CA ASP A 593 1.59 37.50 51.83
C ASP A 593 0.89 38.08 50.61
N GLN A 594 0.47 39.35 50.73
CA GLN A 594 0.09 40.19 49.60
C GLN A 594 1.11 41.31 49.49
N THR A 595 1.83 41.36 48.38
CA THR A 595 2.79 42.43 48.06
C THR A 595 2.32 43.15 46.81
N GLU A 596 2.23 44.48 46.89
CA GLU A 596 1.90 45.34 45.76
C GLU A 596 3.00 46.40 45.62
N THR A 597 3.57 46.53 44.42
CA THR A 597 4.55 47.57 44.09
C THR A 597 4.01 48.38 42.94
N ILE A 598 3.88 49.70 43.14
CA ILE A 598 3.39 50.64 42.15
C ILE A 598 4.48 51.70 41.99
N GLU A 599 5.18 51.68 40.86
CA GLU A 599 6.22 52.68 40.55
C GLU A 599 5.61 54.04 40.20
N GLY A 600 4.40 54.02 39.62
CA GLY A 600 3.62 55.21 39.26
C GLY A 600 2.71 55.69 40.39
N LYS A 601 1.57 56.28 40.01
CA LYS A 601 0.58 56.81 40.95
C LYS A 601 -0.47 55.75 41.30
N SER A 602 -0.68 55.50 42.60
CA SER A 602 -1.86 54.80 43.11
C SER A 602 -2.94 55.80 43.52
N THR A 603 -4.19 55.59 43.08
CA THR A 603 -5.37 56.36 43.52
C THR A 603 -6.46 55.41 43.97
N ARG A 604 -6.93 55.55 45.21
CA ARG A 604 -8.05 54.76 45.75
C ARG A 604 -9.17 55.69 46.16
N THR A 605 -10.34 55.53 45.54
CA THR A 605 -11.57 56.25 45.89
C THR A 605 -12.59 55.24 46.42
N VAL A 606 -13.15 55.49 47.60
CA VAL A 606 -14.19 54.67 48.21
C VAL A 606 -15.34 55.58 48.61
N THR A 607 -16.54 55.32 48.08
CA THR A 607 -17.75 56.09 48.39
C THR A 607 -18.39 55.64 49.70
N GLY A 608 -18.21 54.35 50.05
CA GLY A 608 -18.61 53.78 51.32
C GLY A 608 -17.51 53.83 52.38
N ASN A 609 -17.51 52.84 53.27
CA ASN A 609 -16.56 52.77 54.38
C ASN A 609 -15.25 52.08 53.97
N VAL A 610 -14.14 52.54 54.55
CA VAL A 610 -12.87 51.81 54.58
C VAL A 610 -12.65 51.32 56.01
N ALA A 611 -12.53 50.00 56.18
CA ALA A 611 -12.18 49.37 57.45
C ALA A 611 -10.92 48.52 57.26
N GLU A 612 -9.91 48.73 58.10
CA GLU A 612 -8.67 47.97 58.12
C GLU A 612 -8.43 47.43 59.52
N THR A 613 -8.12 46.14 59.65
CA THR A 613 -7.87 45.50 60.94
C THR A 613 -6.62 44.64 60.86
N VAL A 614 -5.62 44.99 61.66
CA VAL A 614 -4.41 44.17 61.87
C VAL A 614 -4.58 43.45 63.19
N LYS A 615 -4.89 42.13 63.16
CA LYS A 615 -5.11 41.35 64.39
C LYS A 615 -3.83 41.19 65.21
N THR A 616 -2.70 41.00 64.53
CA THR A 616 -1.36 40.82 65.11
C THR A 616 -0.34 41.45 64.18
N GLY A 617 0.67 42.14 64.72
CA GLY A 617 1.74 42.79 63.93
C GLY A 617 1.65 44.31 63.92
N ASN A 618 2.36 44.94 62.99
CA ASN A 618 2.51 46.40 62.90
C ASN A 618 1.81 46.95 61.66
N LYS A 619 1.30 48.18 61.77
CA LYS A 619 0.94 49.03 60.62
C LYS A 619 1.95 50.17 60.53
N SER A 620 2.68 50.27 59.42
CA SER A 620 3.68 51.32 59.18
C SER A 620 3.38 52.09 57.90
N THR A 621 3.67 53.39 57.91
CA THR A 621 3.61 54.26 56.74
C THR A 621 4.88 55.09 56.67
N THR A 622 5.59 55.02 55.56
CA THR A 622 6.86 55.72 55.34
C THR A 622 6.76 56.52 54.05
N VAL A 623 7.08 57.81 54.12
CA VAL A 623 7.20 58.71 52.95
C VAL A 623 8.61 59.28 52.96
N SER A 624 9.46 58.80 52.06
CA SER A 624 10.88 59.20 52.02
C SER A 624 11.08 60.65 51.60
N SER A 625 10.17 61.18 50.77
CA SER A 625 10.12 62.58 50.34
C SER A 625 8.67 62.96 50.06
N GLY A 626 8.25 64.14 50.50
CA GLY A 626 6.86 64.63 50.38
C GLY A 626 6.13 64.73 51.73
N ASN A 627 4.80 64.80 51.66
CA ASN A 627 3.94 65.07 52.81
C ASN A 627 2.95 63.94 53.06
N ILE A 628 2.66 63.66 54.34
CA ILE A 628 1.45 62.94 54.73
C ILE A 628 0.42 64.00 55.12
N GLN A 629 -0.74 64.01 54.43
CA GLN A 629 -1.86 64.90 54.74
C GLN A 629 -3.05 64.08 55.23
N VAL A 630 -3.58 64.44 56.40
CA VAL A 630 -4.81 63.87 56.96
C VAL A 630 -5.80 65.03 57.15
N ASP A 631 -6.91 65.00 56.41
CA ASP A 631 -7.97 66.01 56.49
C ASP A 631 -9.31 65.33 56.80
N ALA A 632 -9.98 65.80 57.86
CA ALA A 632 -11.30 65.34 58.29
C ALA A 632 -12.27 66.53 58.29
N LYS A 633 -12.69 66.97 57.10
CA LYS A 633 -13.41 68.24 56.85
C LYS A 633 -14.58 68.55 57.79
N SER A 634 -15.34 67.54 58.20
CA SER A 634 -16.48 67.67 59.12
C SER A 634 -16.43 66.64 60.26
N GLY A 635 -15.30 65.94 60.41
CA GLY A 635 -15.15 64.79 61.30
C GLY A 635 -14.18 65.04 62.45
N LYS A 636 -13.79 63.94 63.11
CA LYS A 636 -12.75 63.94 64.15
C LYS A 636 -11.63 62.98 63.77
N ILE A 637 -10.41 63.31 64.16
CA ILE A 637 -9.26 62.39 64.15
C ILE A 637 -9.06 61.92 65.58
N THR A 638 -9.00 60.60 65.79
CA THR A 638 -8.77 60.00 67.12
C THR A 638 -7.59 59.04 67.03
N MET A 639 -6.60 59.23 67.89
CA MET A 639 -5.48 58.32 68.07
C MET A 639 -5.47 57.83 69.51
N THR A 640 -5.37 56.53 69.73
CA THR A 640 -5.35 55.92 71.05
C THR A 640 -4.28 54.84 71.09
N ALA A 641 -3.46 54.86 72.12
CA ALA A 641 -2.43 53.84 72.36
C ALA A 641 -2.33 53.58 73.86
N MET A 642 -2.06 52.32 74.24
CA MET A 642 -1.88 51.96 75.65
C MET A 642 -0.51 52.38 76.21
N GLN A 643 0.52 52.45 75.35
CA GLN A 643 1.90 52.74 75.79
C GLN A 643 2.27 54.21 75.61
N SER A 644 2.23 54.72 74.37
CA SER A 644 2.49 56.13 74.11
C SER A 644 2.04 56.56 72.72
N ILE A 645 1.79 57.85 72.54
CA ILE A 645 1.70 58.53 71.24
C ILE A 645 2.83 59.55 71.19
N GLU A 646 3.66 59.50 70.15
CA GLU A 646 4.84 60.36 70.04
C GLU A 646 4.90 61.04 68.66
N LEU A 647 4.96 62.37 68.66
CA LEU A 647 5.14 63.21 67.48
C LEU A 647 6.58 63.74 67.49
N LYS A 648 7.38 63.45 66.47
CA LYS A 648 8.79 63.90 66.37
C LYS A 648 9.04 64.70 65.11
N VAL A 649 9.85 65.74 65.23
CA VAL A 649 10.41 66.52 64.11
C VAL A 649 11.88 66.80 64.43
N GLY A 650 12.82 66.10 63.77
CA GLY A 650 14.25 66.19 64.09
C GLY A 650 14.52 65.95 65.60
N GLY A 651 15.14 66.90 66.28
CA GLY A 651 15.40 66.85 67.73
C GLY A 651 14.22 67.23 68.62
N SER A 652 13.09 67.68 68.06
CA SER A 652 11.91 68.12 68.80
C SER A 652 10.85 67.02 68.88
N SER A 653 10.12 66.94 70.00
CA SER A 653 9.10 65.92 70.21
C SER A 653 7.97 66.35 71.16
N ILE A 654 6.78 65.79 70.94
CA ILE A 654 5.66 65.75 71.88
C ILE A 654 5.34 64.28 72.13
N LYS A 655 5.48 63.83 73.37
CA LYS A 655 5.20 62.45 73.77
C LYS A 655 4.08 62.43 74.81
N LEU A 656 3.03 61.67 74.54
CA LEU A 656 1.95 61.35 75.47
C LEU A 656 2.17 59.92 75.94
N ASP A 657 2.24 59.72 77.25
CA ASP A 657 2.16 58.41 77.90
C ASP A 657 0.95 58.41 78.87
N PRO A 658 0.56 57.28 79.47
CA PRO A 658 -0.61 57.21 80.35
C PRO A 658 -0.58 58.16 81.55
N THR A 659 0.61 58.68 81.91
CA THR A 659 0.84 59.47 83.13
C THR A 659 1.32 60.90 82.86
N SER A 660 1.91 61.18 81.69
CA SER A 660 2.57 62.44 81.39
C SER A 660 2.42 62.89 79.94
N VAL A 661 2.50 64.20 79.72
CA VAL A 661 2.71 64.81 78.40
C VAL A 661 4.05 65.54 78.45
N THR A 662 5.02 65.03 77.71
CA THR A 662 6.38 65.59 77.63
C THR A 662 6.55 66.35 76.32
N ILE A 663 6.95 67.63 76.40
CA ILE A 663 7.32 68.45 75.25
C ILE A 663 8.80 68.76 75.33
N LYS A 664 9.58 68.35 74.32
CA LYS A 664 11.04 68.54 74.28
C LYS A 664 11.44 69.20 72.96
N SER A 665 12.22 70.29 73.03
CA SER A 665 12.74 71.01 71.86
C SER A 665 13.94 71.86 72.27
N THR A 666 14.79 72.29 71.33
CA THR A 666 15.84 73.29 71.58
C THR A 666 15.27 74.63 72.01
N MET A 667 14.10 74.96 71.46
CA MET A 667 13.31 76.12 71.85
C MET A 667 11.84 75.73 71.88
N ILE A 668 11.17 76.03 72.99
CA ILE A 668 9.71 75.94 73.10
C ILE A 668 9.20 77.37 73.27
N LYS A 669 8.40 77.83 72.31
CA LYS A 669 7.66 79.10 72.43
C LYS A 669 6.21 78.78 72.75
N VAL A 670 5.76 79.15 73.95
CA VAL A 670 4.35 79.07 74.34
C VAL A 670 3.82 80.50 74.42
N GLN A 671 2.93 80.87 73.51
CA GLN A 671 2.32 82.20 73.43
C GLN A 671 0.80 82.04 73.40
N ALA A 672 0.11 82.78 74.26
CA ALA A 672 -1.34 82.89 74.25
C ALA A 672 -1.75 84.33 73.91
N ASN A 673 -2.76 84.50 73.06
CA ASN A 673 -3.22 85.82 72.63
C ASN A 673 -4.14 86.53 73.65
N ALA A 674 -4.60 85.83 74.69
CA ALA A 674 -5.47 86.39 75.74
C ALA A 674 -4.99 86.02 77.15
N LYS A 675 -4.96 84.73 77.49
CA LYS A 675 -4.52 84.23 78.80
C LYS A 675 -3.84 82.88 78.63
N LEU A 676 -2.72 82.67 79.31
CA LEU A 676 -2.10 81.36 79.49
C LEU A 676 -2.22 80.99 80.96
N ASP A 677 -2.91 79.90 81.26
CA ASP A 677 -3.01 79.34 82.62
C ASP A 677 -2.21 78.04 82.69
N ALA A 678 -1.24 77.98 83.60
CA ALA A 678 -0.55 76.75 83.97
C ALA A 678 -0.87 76.44 85.44
N LYS A 679 -1.71 75.44 85.68
CA LYS A 679 -2.21 75.10 87.02
C LYS A 679 -2.02 73.61 87.28
N SER A 680 -1.35 73.28 88.37
CA SER A 680 -1.21 71.92 88.90
C SER A 680 -1.09 72.00 90.43
N PRO A 681 -1.23 70.87 91.15
CA PRO A 681 -0.92 70.82 92.59
C PRO A 681 0.52 71.24 92.91
N MET A 682 1.45 71.08 91.96
CA MET A 682 2.85 71.49 92.06
C MET A 682 3.38 71.89 90.68
N THR A 683 3.81 73.15 90.53
CA THR A 683 4.42 73.68 89.30
C THR A 683 5.86 74.05 89.58
N THR A 684 6.80 73.58 88.76
CA THR A 684 8.23 73.91 88.88
C THR A 684 8.71 74.50 87.56
N VAL A 685 9.40 75.64 87.61
CA VAL A 685 10.01 76.31 86.46
C VAL A 685 11.47 76.59 86.79
N ASN A 686 12.38 75.91 86.11
CA ASN A 686 13.83 76.02 86.35
C ASN A 686 14.54 76.50 85.08
N GLY A 687 15.54 77.37 85.24
CA GLY A 687 16.44 77.79 84.17
C GLY A 687 17.88 77.61 84.61
N ASP A 688 18.53 76.56 84.10
CA ASP A 688 19.85 76.13 84.59
C ASP A 688 20.98 77.16 84.37
N ALA A 689 20.82 78.05 83.38
CA ALA A 689 21.72 79.19 83.17
C ALA A 689 21.09 80.52 83.59
N MET A 690 19.87 80.81 83.10
CA MET A 690 19.14 82.04 83.43
C MET A 690 17.63 81.81 83.26
N LEU A 691 16.87 82.07 84.31
CA LEU A 691 15.41 82.20 84.24
C LEU A 691 15.04 83.68 84.22
N THR A 692 14.26 84.12 83.23
CA THR A 692 13.74 85.49 83.16
C THR A 692 12.22 85.45 83.15
N LEU A 693 11.60 85.86 84.26
CA LEU A 693 10.17 86.16 84.34
C LEU A 693 9.98 87.68 84.22
N LYS A 694 9.16 88.11 83.25
CA LYS A 694 8.84 89.53 83.01
C LYS A 694 7.34 89.69 82.80
N GLY A 695 6.76 90.70 83.45
CA GLY A 695 5.36 91.09 83.32
C GLY A 695 5.13 92.47 83.92
N GLY A 696 4.07 93.17 83.48
CA GLY A 696 3.70 94.48 84.03
C GLY A 696 3.42 94.45 85.54
N VAL A 697 2.93 93.31 86.04
CA VAL A 697 2.89 92.92 87.46
C VAL A 697 3.27 91.45 87.55
N THR A 698 4.25 91.11 88.39
CA THR A 698 4.64 89.73 88.67
C THR A 698 4.42 89.50 90.16
N MET A 699 3.40 88.71 90.53
CA MET A 699 3.16 88.31 91.92
C MET A 699 3.76 86.93 92.15
N ILE A 700 4.76 86.85 93.01
CA ILE A 700 5.36 85.62 93.50
C ILE A 700 4.93 85.53 94.97
N ASN A 701 4.18 84.49 95.32
CA ASN A 701 3.80 84.20 96.70
C ASN A 701 4.48 82.94 97.19
#